data_AF-A0A947JHB3-F1
#
_entry.id   AF-A0A947JHB3-F1
#
_cell.length_a   1.000
_cell.length_b   1.000
_cell.length_c   1.000
_cell.angle_alpha   90.00
_cell.angle_beta   90.00
_cell.angle_gamma   90.00
#
_symmetry.space_group_name_H-M   'P 1'
#
loop_
_entity.id
_entity.type
_entity.pdbx_description
1 polymer ?
#
loop_
_entity_poly.entity_id
_entity_poly.type
_entity_poly.pdbx_seq_one_letter_code
_entity_poly.pdbx_strand_id
1 'polypeptide(L)'
;MAVFDAKDIRNIVLLGHSGSGKTSLAEALLMSSGAIPKMGSIADKNTVSDYNEDEKEHKCSIGSSLVSFNSDGRKINIIDTPGYIDFIGDMIGGLRAADASIIVVNSTGGVEIGTEKAQRMSCEKGVPSMFFINKLDKDHSDFNKCIESITRKFRKSCVLVAYPAGEKSSFKGVVNLITGQGLDTLADSDKAAAQAAIDTLSEAVAETDDALLEKYLEQGKLSADELKNALKKSIADGTIHPIMCGSSTMNIGVKEFLDFMVEYLPSPAERPQTEATRPGSDGAERFAVKLDPNGPFSGFVFKTLSDPFLGQISIFKVFSGKLQSNGGFYNVNRSSRERVGQVFTLLGKQQISMESVHAGDIACVSKLKDTRTGDSICDEKNQVKFEDINFPEPAIAFSLKPKTRSDEDKIGNALHRLTAEDPTFQVTRDEQTKEVIANGMGDLHINMMINRMRMRYGVMVGLGTPKVAYKETITGKGDAQYRHKKQTGGAGQFAEVWMRIEPLERGKGFEFVDEVAGGSIPRPFVISCEKGIKTALQSGSLAGFPVVDVRAIVYDGKTHPVDSKDIAFQTAAKFAFRESLSKAKPVILEPVMDVDIVVPDMFVGDIAGSLNSHRGRVMGMEPGEDVQTVKAKIPLGEMYKYVNELKSITGGRGTYTMTFSHYDVVPSNVAQAIVEKAKLNKKEEVEE
;
A
#
# COMPACT_ATOMS: atom_id res chain seq x y z
N MET A 1 -16.57 -28.57 1.87
CA MET A 1 -17.44 -27.71 2.70
C MET A 1 -18.82 -27.68 2.07
N ALA A 2 -19.88 -27.57 2.87
CA ALA A 2 -21.24 -27.39 2.34
C ALA A 2 -21.36 -26.05 1.59
N VAL A 3 -22.34 -25.96 0.69
CA VAL A 3 -22.71 -24.72 0.01
C VAL A 3 -23.72 -23.99 0.87
N PHE A 4 -23.54 -22.67 1.05
CA PHE A 4 -24.38 -21.83 1.90
C PHE A 4 -25.10 -20.78 1.06
N ASP A 5 -26.33 -20.43 1.46
CA ASP A 5 -27.04 -19.29 0.92
C ASP A 5 -26.49 -17.98 1.50
N ALA A 6 -26.64 -16.89 0.75
CA ALA A 6 -26.09 -15.59 1.14
C ALA A 6 -26.52 -15.13 2.54
N LYS A 7 -27.76 -15.40 2.97
CA LYS A 7 -28.28 -15.05 4.30
C LYS A 7 -27.55 -15.76 5.46
N ASP A 8 -26.97 -16.93 5.17
CA ASP A 8 -26.32 -17.82 6.14
C ASP A 8 -24.78 -17.68 6.09
N ILE A 9 -24.28 -16.63 5.45
CA ILE A 9 -22.85 -16.30 5.36
C ILE A 9 -22.56 -15.04 6.18
N ARG A 10 -21.40 -14.99 6.82
CA ARG A 10 -20.81 -13.76 7.38
C ARG A 10 -19.40 -13.60 6.85
N ASN A 11 -19.15 -12.54 6.09
CA ASN A 11 -17.79 -12.17 5.65
C ASN A 11 -17.28 -11.03 6.52
N ILE A 12 -16.24 -11.32 7.29
CA ILE A 12 -15.79 -10.47 8.38
C ILE A 12 -14.30 -10.18 8.21
N VAL A 13 -13.90 -8.93 8.34
CA VAL A 13 -12.48 -8.54 8.41
C VAL A 13 -12.10 -8.13 9.82
N LEU A 14 -10.99 -8.66 10.34
CA LEU A 14 -10.42 -8.21 11.62
C LEU A 14 -9.45 -7.06 11.36
N LEU A 15 -9.70 -5.92 11.99
CA LEU A 15 -8.90 -4.70 11.88
C LEU A 15 -8.49 -4.22 13.28
N GLY A 16 -7.56 -3.25 13.33
CA GLY A 16 -7.11 -2.63 14.57
C GLY A 16 -5.59 -2.56 14.67
N HIS A 17 -5.09 -1.90 15.71
CA HIS A 17 -3.67 -1.63 15.87
C HIS A 17 -2.81 -2.90 16.01
N SER A 18 -1.51 -2.78 15.73
CA SER A 18 -0.58 -3.89 15.95
C SER A 18 -0.60 -4.35 17.40
N GLY A 19 -0.56 -5.65 17.62
CA GLY A 19 -0.61 -6.22 18.96
C GLY A 19 -1.97 -6.14 19.66
N SER A 20 -3.05 -5.63 19.04
CA SER A 20 -4.38 -5.59 19.67
C SER A 20 -5.00 -6.97 19.92
N GLY A 21 -4.47 -8.02 19.27
CA GLY A 21 -4.89 -9.41 19.47
C GLY A 21 -5.86 -9.95 18.41
N LYS A 22 -5.86 -9.37 17.20
CA LYS A 22 -6.65 -9.86 16.04
C LYS A 22 -6.46 -11.35 15.79
N THR A 23 -5.23 -11.79 15.61
CA THR A 23 -4.92 -13.21 15.36
C THR A 23 -5.29 -14.10 16.53
N SER A 24 -5.07 -13.65 17.77
CA SER A 24 -5.52 -14.39 18.95
C SER A 24 -7.04 -14.50 19.01
N LEU A 25 -7.78 -13.47 18.57
CA LEU A 25 -9.23 -13.51 18.47
C LEU A 25 -9.69 -14.50 17.39
N ALA A 26 -9.03 -14.53 16.22
CA ALA A 26 -9.29 -15.51 15.19
C ALA A 26 -9.09 -16.95 15.71
N GLU A 27 -7.99 -17.22 16.41
CA GLU A 27 -7.73 -18.52 17.07
C GLU A 27 -8.83 -18.90 18.07
N ALA A 28 -9.20 -17.96 18.95
CA ALA A 28 -10.20 -18.19 19.97
C ALA A 28 -11.59 -18.47 19.38
N LEU A 29 -11.94 -17.76 18.29
CA LEU A 29 -13.18 -18.00 17.53
C LEU A 29 -13.20 -19.38 16.91
N LEU A 30 -12.10 -19.82 16.29
CA LEU A 30 -11.98 -21.16 15.72
C LEU A 30 -12.13 -22.27 16.76
N MET A 31 -11.53 -22.08 17.93
CA MET A 31 -11.66 -23.05 19.02
C MET A 31 -13.11 -23.05 19.54
N SER A 32 -13.71 -21.88 19.74
CA SER A 32 -15.07 -21.73 20.28
C SER A 32 -16.15 -22.24 19.32
N SER A 33 -15.90 -22.22 18.00
CA SER A 33 -16.76 -22.83 17.00
C SER A 33 -16.55 -24.35 16.86
N GLY A 34 -15.51 -24.91 17.49
CA GLY A 34 -15.08 -26.30 17.32
C GLY A 34 -14.36 -26.60 16.01
N ALA A 35 -13.94 -25.57 15.26
CA ALA A 35 -13.19 -25.75 14.00
C ALA A 35 -11.77 -26.28 14.24
N ILE A 36 -11.18 -25.95 15.40
CA ILE A 36 -9.91 -26.51 15.86
C ILE A 36 -10.08 -27.13 17.26
N PRO A 37 -9.37 -28.22 17.57
CA PRO A 37 -9.50 -28.90 18.86
C PRO A 37 -8.82 -28.15 20.01
N LYS A 38 -7.84 -27.31 19.71
CA LYS A 38 -7.06 -26.55 20.70
C LYS A 38 -6.62 -25.22 20.10
N MET A 39 -6.68 -24.18 20.91
CA MET A 39 -6.22 -22.84 20.54
C MET A 39 -4.70 -22.78 20.37
N GLY A 40 -4.25 -22.21 19.26
CA GLY A 40 -2.84 -21.88 19.03
C GLY A 40 -2.41 -20.59 19.75
N SER A 41 -1.11 -20.30 19.73
CA SER A 41 -0.55 -19.06 20.25
C SER A 41 0.55 -18.52 19.34
N ILE A 42 0.65 -17.19 19.26
CA ILE A 42 1.72 -16.51 18.51
C ILE A 42 3.09 -16.83 19.12
N ALA A 43 3.15 -16.98 20.45
CA ALA A 43 4.38 -17.32 21.16
C ALA A 43 4.93 -18.69 20.74
N ASP A 44 4.04 -19.67 20.55
CA ASP A 44 4.37 -21.04 20.16
C ASP A 44 4.42 -21.24 18.64
N LYS A 45 4.16 -20.19 17.85
CA LYS A 45 4.26 -20.18 16.37
C LYS A 45 3.35 -21.24 15.70
N ASN A 46 2.20 -21.51 16.30
CA ASN A 46 1.27 -22.56 15.87
C ASN A 46 -0.16 -22.06 15.64
N THR A 47 -0.34 -20.74 15.46
CA THR A 47 -1.62 -20.19 15.01
C THR A 47 -1.92 -20.65 13.58
N VAL A 48 -3.21 -20.80 13.28
CA VAL A 48 -3.80 -21.13 11.98
C VAL A 48 -3.64 -19.98 10.99
N SER A 49 -3.77 -18.73 11.45
CA SER A 49 -3.70 -17.53 10.60
C SER A 49 -2.27 -17.18 10.16
N ASP A 50 -1.31 -17.13 11.10
CA ASP A 50 0.10 -16.75 10.82
C ASP A 50 0.93 -17.98 10.43
N TYR A 51 0.59 -18.59 9.29
CA TYR A 51 1.22 -19.85 8.88
C TYR A 51 2.52 -19.68 8.08
N ASN A 52 2.88 -18.47 7.66
CA ASN A 52 4.12 -18.23 6.92
C ASN A 52 5.34 -18.14 7.85
N GLU A 53 6.50 -18.59 7.38
CA GLU A 53 7.72 -18.62 8.20
C GLU A 53 8.21 -17.22 8.62
N ASP A 54 8.02 -16.21 7.78
CA ASP A 54 8.33 -14.81 8.09
C ASP A 54 7.43 -14.29 9.24
N GLU A 55 6.15 -14.65 9.23
CA GLU A 55 5.21 -14.27 10.30
C GLU A 55 5.58 -14.94 11.63
N LYS A 56 5.96 -16.23 11.58
CA LYS A 56 6.46 -16.97 12.74
C LYS A 56 7.79 -16.45 13.27
N GLU A 57 8.69 -15.99 12.41
CA GLU A 57 9.98 -15.41 12.79
C GLU A 57 9.77 -14.08 13.52
N HIS A 58 8.95 -13.20 12.95
CA HIS A 58 8.69 -11.85 13.46
C HIS A 58 7.58 -11.77 14.51
N LYS A 59 6.83 -12.85 14.73
CA LYS A 59 5.69 -12.93 15.66
C LYS A 59 4.64 -11.84 15.40
N CYS A 60 4.40 -11.55 14.13
CA CYS A 60 3.37 -10.63 13.67
C CYS A 60 2.81 -11.08 12.33
N SER A 61 1.54 -10.79 12.09
CA SER A 61 0.91 -11.00 10.78
C SER A 61 1.48 -10.00 9.77
N ILE A 62 1.85 -10.50 8.60
CA ILE A 62 2.46 -9.71 7.51
C ILE A 62 1.50 -9.65 6.33
N GLY A 63 0.82 -10.76 6.02
CA GLY A 63 -0.25 -10.78 5.04
C GLY A 63 -1.60 -11.06 5.69
N SER A 64 -2.68 -10.67 5.04
CA SER A 64 -4.00 -11.13 5.46
C SER A 64 -4.20 -12.64 5.22
N SER A 65 -4.88 -13.33 6.12
CA SER A 65 -5.21 -14.75 5.97
C SER A 65 -6.73 -14.93 5.88
N LEU A 66 -7.18 -15.94 5.14
CA LEU A 66 -8.58 -16.34 5.10
C LEU A 66 -8.77 -17.57 5.98
N VAL A 67 -9.75 -17.49 6.87
CA VAL A 67 -10.09 -18.54 7.82
C VAL A 67 -11.60 -18.75 7.80
N SER A 68 -12.04 -19.82 7.16
CA SER A 68 -13.45 -20.18 7.02
C SER A 68 -13.84 -21.34 7.94
N PHE A 69 -14.96 -21.19 8.65
CA PHE A 69 -15.51 -22.22 9.53
C PHE A 69 -17.03 -22.13 9.64
N ASN A 70 -17.64 -23.15 10.25
CA ASN A 70 -19.09 -23.19 10.48
C ASN A 70 -19.40 -22.89 11.95
N SER A 71 -20.47 -22.15 12.19
CA SER A 71 -21.04 -21.94 13.52
C SER A 71 -22.55 -21.78 13.39
N ASP A 72 -23.32 -22.53 14.18
CA ASP A 72 -24.79 -22.47 14.24
C ASP A 72 -25.48 -22.45 12.86
N GLY A 73 -25.12 -23.41 12.00
CA GLY A 73 -25.69 -23.53 10.65
C GLY A 73 -25.27 -22.45 9.65
N ARG A 74 -24.38 -21.52 10.04
CA ARG A 74 -23.87 -20.44 9.20
C ARG A 74 -22.39 -20.62 8.89
N LYS A 75 -21.95 -20.10 7.74
CA LYS A 75 -20.54 -20.04 7.34
C LYS A 75 -19.96 -18.70 7.73
N ILE A 76 -18.87 -18.72 8.49
CA ILE A 76 -18.10 -17.55 8.89
C ILE A 76 -16.80 -17.53 8.10
N ASN A 77 -16.56 -16.46 7.36
CA ASN A 77 -15.31 -16.17 6.68
C ASN A 77 -14.62 -15.03 7.43
N ILE A 78 -13.51 -15.32 8.11
CA ILE A 78 -12.67 -14.32 8.77
C ILE A 78 -11.48 -14.01 7.87
N ILE A 79 -11.31 -12.74 7.55
CA ILE A 79 -10.12 -12.18 6.94
C ILE A 79 -9.31 -11.53 8.07
N ASP A 80 -8.33 -12.25 8.61
CA ASP A 80 -7.42 -11.69 9.61
C ASP A 80 -6.40 -10.81 8.90
N THR A 81 -6.18 -9.58 9.36
CA THR A 81 -5.29 -8.62 8.68
C THR A 81 -4.14 -8.17 9.58
N PRO A 82 -2.99 -7.78 8.98
CA PRO A 82 -1.90 -7.15 9.72
C PRO A 82 -2.34 -5.89 10.46
N GLY A 83 -1.76 -5.64 11.63
CA GLY A 83 -2.01 -4.40 12.40
C GLY A 83 -1.03 -3.26 12.12
N TYR A 84 0.03 -3.52 11.35
CA TYR A 84 1.02 -2.51 10.98
C TYR A 84 0.58 -1.79 9.71
N ILE A 85 0.67 -0.46 9.73
CA ILE A 85 0.33 0.42 8.59
C ILE A 85 1.20 0.11 7.36
N ASP A 86 2.40 -0.41 7.58
CA ASP A 86 3.32 -0.86 6.54
C ASP A 86 2.69 -1.95 5.62
N PHE A 87 1.64 -2.65 6.07
CA PHE A 87 0.88 -3.65 5.31
C PHE A 87 -0.58 -3.23 5.06
N ILE A 88 -0.85 -1.92 4.95
CA ILE A 88 -2.20 -1.39 4.75
C ILE A 88 -2.89 -1.92 3.48
N GLY A 89 -2.13 -2.34 2.46
CA GLY A 89 -2.69 -2.95 1.24
C GLY A 89 -3.58 -4.16 1.56
N ASP A 90 -3.15 -5.00 2.50
CA ASP A 90 -3.92 -6.16 2.97
C ASP A 90 -5.20 -5.77 3.69
N MET A 91 -5.19 -4.67 4.47
CA MET A 91 -6.40 -4.15 5.12
C MET A 91 -7.42 -3.67 4.08
N ILE A 92 -6.97 -2.95 3.05
CA ILE A 92 -7.83 -2.44 1.97
C ILE A 92 -8.43 -3.61 1.17
N GLY A 93 -7.60 -4.60 0.81
CA GLY A 93 -8.04 -5.82 0.12
C GLY A 93 -9.08 -6.59 0.93
N GLY A 94 -8.84 -6.80 2.22
CA GLY A 94 -9.78 -7.48 3.11
C GLY A 94 -11.12 -6.75 3.26
N LEU A 95 -11.09 -5.43 3.44
CA LEU A 95 -12.31 -4.60 3.50
C LEU A 95 -13.15 -4.69 2.22
N ARG A 96 -12.51 -4.82 1.05
CA ARG A 96 -13.22 -4.94 -0.24
C ARG A 96 -14.09 -6.19 -0.33
N ALA A 97 -13.75 -7.25 0.39
CA ALA A 97 -14.48 -8.51 0.42
C ALA A 97 -15.42 -8.67 1.63
N ALA A 98 -15.20 -7.90 2.69
CA ALA A 98 -15.98 -8.02 3.92
C ALA A 98 -17.38 -7.40 3.80
N ASP A 99 -18.34 -7.97 4.55
CA ASP A 99 -19.68 -7.40 4.77
C ASP A 99 -19.77 -6.69 6.13
N ALA A 100 -18.88 -7.02 7.06
CA ALA A 100 -18.70 -6.36 8.34
C ALA A 100 -17.22 -6.33 8.75
N SER A 101 -16.85 -5.37 9.59
CA SER A 101 -15.52 -5.23 10.17
C SER A 101 -15.57 -5.33 11.70
N ILE A 102 -14.58 -6.00 12.27
CA ILE A 102 -14.36 -6.07 13.72
C ILE A 102 -13.07 -5.34 14.03
N ILE A 103 -13.18 -4.23 14.75
CA ILE A 103 -12.05 -3.41 15.17
C ILE A 103 -11.65 -3.85 16.57
N VAL A 104 -10.52 -4.57 16.64
CA VAL A 104 -9.99 -5.09 17.90
C VAL A 104 -9.17 -4.00 18.58
N VAL A 105 -9.57 -3.65 19.80
CA VAL A 105 -9.00 -2.59 20.62
C VAL A 105 -8.31 -3.20 21.82
N ASN A 106 -7.08 -2.77 22.13
CA ASN A 106 -6.38 -3.24 23.31
C ASN A 106 -6.86 -2.48 24.56
N SER A 107 -7.34 -3.20 25.57
CA SER A 107 -7.83 -2.61 26.82
C SER A 107 -6.79 -1.82 27.62
N THR A 108 -5.49 -1.99 27.33
CA THR A 108 -4.42 -1.21 27.97
C THR A 108 -4.14 0.12 27.25
N GLY A 109 -4.44 0.18 25.95
CA GLY A 109 -4.08 1.31 25.07
C GLY A 109 -5.25 2.19 24.65
N GLY A 110 -6.48 1.66 24.67
CA GLY A 110 -7.65 2.37 24.14
C GLY A 110 -7.56 2.58 22.63
N VAL A 111 -8.06 3.73 22.14
CA VAL A 111 -8.01 4.06 20.70
C VAL A 111 -6.58 4.45 20.30
N GLU A 112 -6.00 3.62 19.44
CA GLU A 112 -4.69 3.84 18.82
C GLU A 112 -4.83 4.23 17.35
N ILE A 113 -3.75 4.66 16.70
CA ILE A 113 -3.78 5.12 15.30
C ILE A 113 -4.30 4.04 14.34
N GLY A 114 -3.97 2.77 14.62
CA GLY A 114 -4.48 1.65 13.83
C GLY A 114 -5.99 1.46 13.98
N THR A 115 -6.54 1.76 15.16
CA THR A 115 -7.97 1.75 15.46
C THR A 115 -8.68 2.88 14.70
N GLU A 116 -8.12 4.09 14.74
CA GLU A 116 -8.67 5.26 14.00
C GLU A 116 -8.70 5.00 12.49
N LYS A 117 -7.59 4.54 11.91
CA LYS A 117 -7.53 4.22 10.48
C LYS A 117 -8.50 3.11 10.10
N ALA A 118 -8.59 2.05 10.90
CA ALA A 118 -9.52 0.95 10.65
C ALA A 118 -10.98 1.42 10.61
N GLN A 119 -11.40 2.24 11.59
CA GLN A 119 -12.76 2.76 11.64
C GLN A 119 -13.05 3.67 10.45
N ARG A 120 -12.15 4.63 10.19
CA ARG A 120 -12.31 5.56 9.07
C ARG A 120 -12.42 4.83 7.73
N MET A 121 -11.53 3.87 7.47
CA MET A 121 -11.55 3.07 6.24
C MET A 121 -12.83 2.23 6.11
N SER A 122 -13.36 1.72 7.23
CA SER A 122 -14.62 0.96 7.22
C SER A 122 -15.78 1.87 6.84
N CYS A 123 -15.86 3.08 7.41
CA CYS A 123 -16.86 4.08 7.06
C CYS A 123 -16.74 4.57 5.61
N GLU A 124 -15.54 4.91 5.14
CA GLU A 124 -15.28 5.34 3.75
C GLU A 124 -15.70 4.27 2.72
N LYS A 125 -15.59 2.99 3.08
CA LYS A 125 -16.03 1.85 2.26
C LYS A 125 -17.48 1.43 2.51
N GLY A 126 -18.18 2.12 3.41
CA GLY A 126 -19.55 1.80 3.82
C GLY A 126 -19.70 0.44 4.47
N VAL A 127 -18.62 -0.16 5.01
CA VAL A 127 -18.62 -1.46 5.69
C VAL A 127 -18.94 -1.24 7.18
N PRO A 128 -20.04 -1.83 7.69
CA PRO A 128 -20.40 -1.80 9.09
C PRO A 128 -19.26 -2.22 10.00
N SER A 129 -19.04 -1.49 11.08
CA SER A 129 -17.98 -1.78 12.04
C SER A 129 -18.53 -2.02 13.43
N MET A 130 -17.92 -2.99 14.13
CA MET A 130 -18.07 -3.20 15.55
C MET A 130 -16.72 -3.15 16.26
N PHE A 131 -16.72 -2.90 17.57
CA PHE A 131 -15.52 -2.91 18.39
C PHE A 131 -15.47 -4.14 19.31
N PHE A 132 -14.29 -4.71 19.46
CA PHE A 132 -14.01 -5.73 20.47
C PHE A 132 -12.85 -5.29 21.35
N ILE A 133 -13.13 -4.94 22.60
CA ILE A 133 -12.13 -4.60 23.61
C ILE A 133 -11.52 -5.90 24.14
N ASN A 134 -10.27 -6.15 23.75
CA ASN A 134 -9.54 -7.37 24.07
C ASN A 134 -8.56 -7.16 25.24
N LYS A 135 -8.07 -8.27 25.81
CA LYS A 135 -7.03 -8.33 26.85
C LYS A 135 -7.47 -7.77 28.22
N LEU A 136 -8.76 -7.88 28.53
CA LEU A 136 -9.28 -7.45 29.83
C LEU A 136 -8.65 -8.19 31.03
N ASP A 137 -8.01 -9.34 30.80
CA ASP A 137 -7.29 -10.14 31.80
C ASP A 137 -5.97 -9.51 32.29
N LYS A 138 -5.45 -8.46 31.64
CA LYS A 138 -4.15 -7.88 31.97
C LYS A 138 -4.20 -6.86 33.11
N ASP A 139 -3.13 -6.76 33.90
CA ASP A 139 -3.05 -5.90 35.10
C ASP A 139 -3.29 -4.39 34.82
N HIS A 140 -2.92 -3.94 33.63
CA HIS A 140 -3.10 -2.56 33.17
C HIS A 140 -4.34 -2.38 32.29
N SER A 141 -5.26 -3.35 32.26
CA SER A 141 -6.52 -3.18 31.55
C SER A 141 -7.38 -2.13 32.27
N ASP A 142 -8.02 -1.28 31.48
CA ASP A 142 -9.00 -0.31 31.96
C ASP A 142 -10.15 -0.22 30.95
N PHE A 143 -11.20 -0.98 31.24
CA PHE A 143 -12.37 -1.09 30.37
C PHE A 143 -13.08 0.26 30.21
N ASN A 144 -13.30 0.98 31.32
CA ASN A 144 -14.02 2.25 31.31
C ASN A 144 -13.28 3.32 30.50
N LYS A 145 -11.96 3.46 30.70
CA LYS A 145 -11.15 4.38 29.87
C LYS A 145 -11.18 4.02 28.39
N CYS A 146 -11.21 2.73 28.05
CA CYS A 146 -11.31 2.31 26.65
C CYS A 146 -12.66 2.70 26.04
N ILE A 147 -13.77 2.50 26.76
CA ILE A 147 -15.09 2.95 26.33
C ILE A 147 -15.13 4.46 26.16
N GLU A 148 -14.62 5.23 27.12
CA GLU A 148 -14.52 6.68 27.02
C GLU A 148 -13.68 7.12 25.82
N SER A 149 -12.59 6.41 25.52
CA SER A 149 -11.72 6.69 24.39
C SER A 149 -12.43 6.45 23.05
N ILE A 150 -13.16 5.33 22.92
CA ILE A 150 -13.94 4.98 21.72
C ILE A 150 -15.07 6.00 21.52
N THR A 151 -15.90 6.22 22.55
CA THR A 151 -17.07 7.11 22.47
C THR A 151 -16.69 8.57 22.24
N ARG A 152 -15.59 9.07 22.83
CA ARG A 152 -15.09 10.43 22.58
C ARG A 152 -14.63 10.62 21.14
N LYS A 153 -13.99 9.60 20.54
CA LYS A 153 -13.45 9.69 19.19
C LYS A 153 -14.54 9.50 18.12
N PHE A 154 -15.42 8.53 18.32
CA PHE A 154 -16.37 8.06 17.30
C PHE A 154 -17.84 8.44 17.59
N ARG A 155 -18.09 9.21 18.66
CA ARG A 155 -19.40 9.77 19.07
C ARG A 155 -20.45 8.71 19.49
N LYS A 156 -21.71 9.16 19.68
CA LYS A 156 -22.86 8.42 20.22
C LYS A 156 -23.26 7.15 19.43
N SER A 157 -22.77 6.95 18.21
CA SER A 157 -23.05 5.74 17.44
C SER A 157 -22.42 4.48 18.06
N CYS A 158 -21.43 4.63 18.95
CA CYS A 158 -20.78 3.51 19.62
C CYS A 158 -21.52 3.11 20.90
N VAL A 159 -22.16 1.94 20.91
CA VAL A 159 -23.02 1.49 22.02
C VAL A 159 -22.49 0.20 22.64
N LEU A 160 -22.54 0.09 23.96
CA LEU A 160 -22.12 -1.12 24.65
C LEU A 160 -23.21 -2.18 24.59
N VAL A 161 -22.86 -3.39 24.13
CA VAL A 161 -23.81 -4.53 24.08
C VAL A 161 -23.41 -5.69 24.99
N ALA A 162 -22.20 -5.65 25.55
CA ALA A 162 -21.74 -6.61 26.55
C ALA A 162 -20.87 -5.96 27.62
N TYR A 163 -21.15 -6.22 28.90
CA TYR A 163 -20.43 -5.66 30.05
C TYR A 163 -19.52 -6.71 30.70
N PRO A 164 -18.28 -6.38 31.12
CA PRO A 164 -17.39 -7.36 31.72
C PRO A 164 -17.81 -7.75 33.14
N ALA A 165 -17.78 -9.05 33.43
CA ALA A 165 -17.95 -9.58 34.79
C ALA A 165 -16.58 -9.78 35.46
N GLY A 166 -16.21 -8.83 36.32
CA GLY A 166 -14.91 -8.76 36.99
C GLY A 166 -13.86 -8.02 36.17
N GLU A 167 -12.71 -7.76 36.79
CA GLU A 167 -11.61 -7.00 36.18
C GLU A 167 -10.28 -7.77 36.28
N LYS A 168 -9.42 -7.64 35.27
CA LYS A 168 -8.04 -8.14 35.29
C LYS A 168 -8.01 -9.64 35.60
N SER A 169 -7.28 -10.05 36.63
CA SER A 169 -7.21 -11.45 37.09
C SER A 169 -8.55 -12.01 37.60
N SER A 170 -9.52 -11.17 37.94
CA SER A 170 -10.86 -11.56 38.37
C SER A 170 -11.90 -11.57 37.25
N PHE A 171 -11.52 -11.16 36.03
CA PHE A 171 -12.38 -11.19 34.84
C PHE A 171 -12.73 -12.64 34.47
N LYS A 172 -14.03 -12.97 34.45
CA LYS A 172 -14.52 -14.35 34.31
C LYS A 172 -15.55 -14.55 33.21
N GLY A 173 -16.13 -13.48 32.67
CA GLY A 173 -17.17 -13.58 31.66
C GLY A 173 -17.69 -12.22 31.24
N VAL A 174 -18.72 -12.24 30.42
CA VAL A 174 -19.41 -11.03 29.95
C VAL A 174 -20.91 -11.18 30.15
N VAL A 175 -21.57 -10.06 30.44
CA VAL A 175 -23.01 -9.96 30.64
C VAL A 175 -23.64 -9.39 29.37
N ASN A 176 -24.72 -10.01 28.91
CA ASN A 176 -25.42 -9.58 27.70
C ASN A 176 -26.35 -8.41 28.03
N LEU A 177 -26.07 -7.22 27.49
CA LEU A 177 -26.88 -6.03 27.76
C LEU A 177 -28.14 -5.95 26.89
N ILE A 178 -28.22 -6.73 25.82
CA ILE A 178 -29.40 -6.78 24.94
C ILE A 178 -30.53 -7.55 25.62
N THR A 179 -30.19 -8.68 26.27
CA THR A 179 -31.16 -9.54 26.96
C THR A 179 -31.22 -9.30 28.47
N GLY A 180 -30.22 -8.61 29.03
CA GLY A 180 -30.03 -8.47 30.48
C GLY A 180 -29.57 -9.75 31.18
N GLN A 181 -29.26 -10.81 30.44
CA GLN A 181 -28.85 -12.09 31.01
C GLN A 181 -27.48 -11.99 31.68
N GLY A 182 -27.41 -12.34 32.96
CA GLY A 182 -26.19 -12.34 33.77
C GLY A 182 -25.98 -11.08 34.62
N LEU A 183 -26.87 -10.08 34.57
CA LEU A 183 -26.77 -8.86 35.39
C LEU A 183 -26.72 -9.17 36.89
N ASP A 184 -27.43 -10.21 37.33
CA ASP A 184 -27.46 -10.69 38.71
C ASP A 184 -26.08 -11.14 39.22
N THR A 185 -25.18 -11.55 38.31
CA THR A 185 -23.82 -12.01 38.62
C THR A 185 -22.82 -10.88 38.87
N LEU A 186 -23.17 -9.64 38.55
CA LEU A 186 -22.32 -8.47 38.76
C LEU A 186 -22.34 -7.98 40.22
N ALA A 187 -21.27 -7.29 40.63
CA ALA A 187 -21.25 -6.53 41.88
C ALA A 187 -22.22 -5.32 41.79
N ASP A 188 -22.71 -4.82 42.91
CA ASP A 188 -23.75 -3.78 42.92
C ASP A 188 -23.34 -2.47 42.21
N SER A 189 -22.06 -2.09 42.30
CA SER A 189 -21.51 -0.95 41.56
C SER A 189 -21.54 -1.16 40.05
N ASP A 190 -21.22 -2.37 39.59
CA ASP A 190 -21.20 -2.74 38.17
C ASP A 190 -22.62 -2.95 37.63
N LYS A 191 -23.57 -3.40 38.46
CA LYS A 191 -24.99 -3.49 38.09
C LYS A 191 -25.56 -2.13 37.70
N ALA A 192 -25.26 -1.09 38.47
CA ALA A 192 -25.71 0.27 38.16
C ALA A 192 -25.12 0.78 36.83
N ALA A 193 -23.83 0.55 36.60
CA ALA A 193 -23.17 0.92 35.34
C ALA A 193 -23.70 0.14 34.14
N ALA A 194 -23.92 -1.18 34.30
CA ALA A 194 -24.49 -2.03 33.28
C ALA A 194 -25.94 -1.62 32.95
N GLN A 195 -26.75 -1.27 33.96
CA GLN A 195 -28.11 -0.77 33.74
C GLN A 195 -28.11 0.57 32.97
N ALA A 196 -27.23 1.51 33.34
CA ALA A 196 -27.08 2.76 32.59
C ALA A 196 -26.67 2.53 31.13
N ALA A 197 -25.83 1.51 30.88
CA ALA A 197 -25.45 1.11 29.52
C ALA A 197 -26.62 0.48 28.73
N ILE A 198 -27.52 -0.26 29.38
CA ILE A 198 -28.76 -0.79 28.77
C ILE A 198 -29.69 0.35 28.37
N ASP A 199 -29.84 1.34 29.24
CA ASP A 199 -30.68 2.51 28.96
C ASP A 199 -30.10 3.29 27.77
N THR A 200 -28.79 3.52 27.77
CA THR A 200 -28.06 4.16 26.64
C THR A 200 -28.20 3.37 25.33
N LEU A 201 -28.10 2.04 25.39
CA LEU A 201 -28.30 1.16 24.22
C LEU A 201 -29.74 1.29 23.68
N SER A 202 -30.73 1.28 24.56
CA SER A 202 -32.14 1.36 24.19
C SER A 202 -32.48 2.72 23.59
N GLU A 203 -31.98 3.81 24.19
CA GLU A 203 -32.11 5.18 23.68
C GLU A 203 -31.47 5.30 22.28
N ALA A 204 -30.22 4.85 22.13
CA ALA A 204 -29.51 4.94 20.85
C ALA A 204 -30.18 4.13 19.74
N VAL A 205 -30.73 2.95 20.04
CA VAL A 205 -31.49 2.16 19.06
C VAL A 205 -32.84 2.80 18.75
N ALA A 206 -33.51 3.42 19.73
CA ALA A 206 -34.76 4.14 19.49
C ALA A 206 -34.55 5.36 18.60
N GLU A 207 -33.44 6.09 18.75
CA GLU A 207 -33.07 7.25 17.91
C GLU A 207 -32.88 6.91 16.42
N THR A 208 -32.76 5.63 16.03
CA THR A 208 -32.58 5.25 14.61
C THR A 208 -33.87 5.13 13.82
N ASP A 209 -35.03 5.14 14.48
CA ASP A 209 -36.35 5.01 13.86
C ASP A 209 -37.39 5.85 14.62
N ASP A 210 -38.02 6.81 13.93
CA ASP A 210 -38.97 7.76 14.54
C ASP A 210 -40.10 7.05 15.31
N ALA A 211 -40.59 5.91 14.82
CA ALA A 211 -41.67 5.18 15.48
C ALA A 211 -41.20 4.48 16.77
N LEU A 212 -39.94 4.01 16.80
CA LEU A 212 -39.33 3.46 18.02
C LEU A 212 -39.02 4.56 19.03
N LEU A 213 -38.59 5.73 18.56
CA LEU A 213 -38.34 6.89 19.42
C LEU A 213 -39.61 7.36 20.12
N GLU A 214 -40.71 7.56 19.38
CA GLU A 214 -42.02 7.92 19.95
C GLU A 214 -42.45 6.91 21.02
N LYS A 215 -42.37 5.62 20.70
CA LYS A 215 -42.73 4.54 21.64
C LYS A 215 -41.85 4.53 22.89
N TYR A 216 -40.54 4.75 22.72
CA TYR A 216 -39.60 4.81 23.84
C TYR A 216 -39.86 6.00 24.75
N LEU A 217 -40.17 7.17 24.19
CA LEU A 217 -40.52 8.38 24.96
C LEU A 217 -41.85 8.24 25.71
N GLU A 218 -42.83 7.51 25.15
CA GLU A 218 -44.12 7.27 25.80
C GLU A 218 -44.07 6.17 26.88
N GLN A 219 -43.39 5.06 26.60
CA GLN A 219 -43.45 3.84 27.42
C GLN A 219 -42.19 3.60 28.26
N GLY A 220 -41.11 4.32 27.99
CA GLY A 220 -39.81 4.20 28.65
C GLY A 220 -39.01 2.94 28.31
N LYS A 221 -39.52 2.06 27.43
CA LYS A 221 -38.85 0.80 27.05
C LYS A 221 -39.31 0.27 25.70
N LEU A 222 -38.40 -0.44 25.02
CA LEU A 222 -38.70 -1.24 23.83
C LEU A 222 -38.90 -2.72 24.22
N SER A 223 -39.66 -3.48 23.43
CA SER A 223 -39.68 -4.94 23.60
C SER A 223 -38.37 -5.56 23.11
N ALA A 224 -38.03 -6.76 23.61
CA ALA A 224 -36.80 -7.45 23.23
C ALA A 224 -36.71 -7.71 21.71
N ASP A 225 -37.82 -8.08 21.05
CA ASP A 225 -37.84 -8.32 19.61
C ASP A 225 -37.69 -7.03 18.80
N GLU A 226 -38.29 -5.93 19.25
CA GLU A 226 -38.13 -4.61 18.62
C GLU A 226 -36.67 -4.14 18.73
N LEU A 227 -36.10 -4.18 19.94
CA LEU A 227 -34.71 -3.81 20.17
C LEU A 227 -33.76 -4.65 19.32
N LYS A 228 -33.98 -5.97 19.27
CA LYS A 228 -33.16 -6.90 18.48
C LYS A 228 -33.19 -6.57 16.99
N ASN A 229 -34.38 -6.41 16.42
CA ASN A 229 -34.53 -6.15 14.98
C ASN A 229 -33.99 -4.77 14.59
N ALA A 230 -34.27 -3.76 15.42
CA ALA A 230 -33.78 -2.40 15.20
C ALA A 230 -32.26 -2.30 15.35
N LEU A 231 -31.67 -2.97 16.34
CA LEU A 231 -30.23 -3.05 16.51
C LEU A 231 -29.57 -3.73 15.31
N LYS A 232 -30.12 -4.86 14.84
CA LYS A 232 -29.60 -5.57 13.67
C LYS A 232 -29.61 -4.70 12.41
N LYS A 233 -30.71 -3.99 12.16
CA LYS A 233 -30.82 -3.03 11.05
C LYS A 233 -29.80 -1.88 11.19
N SER A 234 -29.71 -1.29 12.38
CA SER A 234 -28.80 -0.18 12.66
C SER A 234 -27.32 -0.56 12.52
N ILE A 235 -26.97 -1.81 12.85
CA ILE A 235 -25.63 -2.36 12.59
C ILE A 235 -25.41 -2.50 11.08
N ALA A 236 -26.34 -3.09 10.34
CA ALA A 236 -26.20 -3.30 8.89
C ALA A 236 -26.08 -1.98 8.11
N ASP A 237 -26.79 -0.95 8.55
CA ASP A 237 -26.77 0.41 8.00
C ASP A 237 -25.52 1.20 8.45
N GLY A 238 -24.80 0.73 9.47
CA GLY A 238 -23.62 1.39 10.02
C GLY A 238 -23.92 2.63 10.85
N THR A 239 -25.17 2.84 11.27
CA THR A 239 -25.57 3.94 12.16
C THR A 239 -25.21 3.65 13.62
N ILE A 240 -25.14 2.37 13.99
CA ILE A 240 -24.69 1.91 15.30
C ILE A 240 -23.46 1.00 15.17
N HIS A 241 -22.47 1.26 16.01
CA HIS A 241 -21.25 0.47 16.16
C HIS A 241 -21.24 -0.22 17.54
N PRO A 242 -21.59 -1.52 17.60
CA PRO A 242 -21.67 -2.21 18.87
C PRO A 242 -20.27 -2.43 19.44
N ILE A 243 -20.14 -2.31 20.76
CA ILE A 243 -18.94 -2.59 21.52
C ILE A 243 -19.17 -3.85 22.36
N MET A 244 -18.31 -4.84 22.15
CA MET A 244 -18.18 -6.01 23.01
C MET A 244 -16.78 -6.05 23.64
N CYS A 245 -16.59 -6.96 24.58
CA CYS A 245 -15.32 -7.11 25.27
C CYS A 245 -15.00 -8.57 25.60
N GLY A 246 -13.73 -8.84 25.92
CA GLY A 246 -13.31 -10.19 26.29
C GLY A 246 -11.79 -10.33 26.46
N SER A 247 -11.37 -11.59 26.56
CA SER A 247 -9.96 -11.97 26.50
C SER A 247 -9.79 -13.14 25.55
N SER A 248 -9.20 -12.90 24.38
CA SER A 248 -8.96 -13.95 23.39
C SER A 248 -7.96 -14.99 23.92
N THR A 249 -6.91 -14.57 24.64
CA THR A 249 -5.89 -15.48 25.15
C THR A 249 -6.37 -16.39 26.28
N MET A 250 -7.37 -15.95 27.04
CA MET A 250 -8.01 -16.77 28.08
C MET A 250 -9.30 -17.45 27.58
N ASN A 251 -9.71 -17.18 26.34
CA ASN A 251 -10.98 -17.59 25.75
C ASN A 251 -12.21 -17.20 26.59
N ILE A 252 -12.21 -15.99 27.16
CA ILE A 252 -13.31 -15.47 28.00
C ILE A 252 -14.12 -14.46 27.18
N GLY A 253 -15.44 -14.64 27.11
CA GLY A 253 -16.36 -13.78 26.35
C GLY A 253 -16.38 -14.03 24.83
N VAL A 254 -15.59 -15.01 24.35
CA VAL A 254 -15.44 -15.27 22.91
C VAL A 254 -16.62 -16.05 22.33
N LYS A 255 -17.25 -16.93 23.11
CA LYS A 255 -18.44 -17.67 22.66
C LYS A 255 -19.62 -16.72 22.49
N GLU A 256 -19.83 -15.84 23.46
CA GLU A 256 -20.85 -14.80 23.43
C GLU A 256 -20.61 -13.84 22.26
N PHE A 257 -19.34 -13.51 21.99
CA PHE A 257 -18.94 -12.73 20.83
C PHE A 257 -19.26 -13.43 19.50
N LEU A 258 -18.95 -14.73 19.38
CA LEU A 258 -19.28 -15.53 18.19
C LEU A 258 -20.80 -15.60 17.97
N ASP A 259 -21.57 -15.78 19.03
CA ASP A 259 -23.04 -15.83 18.94
C ASP A 259 -23.61 -14.47 18.51
N PHE A 260 -23.05 -13.37 19.03
CA PHE A 260 -23.40 -12.03 18.58
C PHE A 260 -23.09 -11.83 17.09
N MET A 261 -21.90 -12.25 16.63
CA MET A 261 -21.51 -12.13 15.22
C MET A 261 -22.47 -12.87 14.28
N VAL A 262 -22.86 -14.09 14.67
CA VAL A 262 -23.78 -14.95 13.91
C VAL A 262 -25.16 -14.29 13.80
N GLU A 263 -25.64 -13.68 14.89
CA GLU A 263 -27.00 -13.17 14.97
C GLU A 263 -27.16 -11.74 14.42
N TYR A 264 -26.25 -10.83 14.76
CA TYR A 264 -26.42 -9.39 14.56
C TYR A 264 -25.60 -8.80 13.42
N LEU A 265 -24.47 -9.40 13.03
CA LEU A 265 -23.70 -8.86 11.90
C LEU A 265 -24.43 -9.16 10.58
N PRO A 266 -24.32 -8.25 9.58
CA PRO A 266 -24.99 -8.39 8.32
C PRO A 266 -24.47 -9.59 7.53
N SER A 267 -25.39 -10.28 6.89
CA SER A 267 -25.11 -11.19 5.79
C SER A 267 -24.88 -10.42 4.47
N PRO A 268 -24.24 -11.02 3.46
CA PRO A 268 -24.18 -10.44 2.12
C PRO A 268 -25.54 -10.03 1.53
N ALA A 269 -26.64 -10.69 1.95
CA ALA A 269 -27.99 -10.38 1.49
C ALA A 269 -28.59 -9.11 2.13
N GLU A 270 -28.04 -8.68 3.27
CA GLU A 270 -28.46 -7.48 4.02
C GLU A 270 -27.59 -6.27 3.67
N ARG A 271 -26.65 -6.42 2.72
CA ARG A 271 -25.76 -5.35 2.29
C ARG A 271 -26.27 -4.66 1.02
N PRO A 272 -25.97 -3.36 0.84
CA PRO A 272 -26.22 -2.68 -0.42
C PRO A 272 -25.59 -3.43 -1.59
N GLN A 273 -26.28 -3.41 -2.75
CA GLN A 273 -25.75 -4.02 -3.96
C GLN A 273 -24.51 -3.27 -4.44
N THR A 274 -23.49 -4.02 -4.85
CA THR A 274 -22.24 -3.45 -5.34
C THR A 274 -22.46 -2.81 -6.72
N GLU A 275 -22.03 -1.57 -6.89
CA GLU A 275 -21.99 -0.93 -8.20
C GLU A 275 -20.88 -1.51 -9.08
N ALA A 276 -21.18 -1.61 -10.38
CA ALA A 276 -20.23 -1.99 -11.41
C ALA A 276 -20.51 -1.23 -12.71
N THR A 277 -19.58 -1.34 -13.64
CA THR A 277 -19.61 -0.68 -14.96
C THR A 277 -19.50 -1.70 -16.08
N ARG A 278 -19.85 -1.28 -17.29
CA ARG A 278 -19.56 -2.05 -18.51
C ARG A 278 -18.12 -1.76 -18.95
N PRO A 279 -17.41 -2.74 -19.52
CA PRO A 279 -16.07 -2.51 -20.04
C PRO A 279 -16.09 -1.46 -21.16
N GLY A 280 -15.14 -0.52 -21.12
CA GLY A 280 -15.03 0.56 -22.10
C GLY A 280 -16.00 1.72 -21.92
N SER A 281 -16.82 1.74 -20.85
CA SER A 281 -17.75 2.84 -20.60
C SER A 281 -17.14 4.03 -19.84
N ASP A 282 -15.84 4.03 -19.56
CA ASP A 282 -15.11 5.03 -18.75
C ASP A 282 -15.86 5.48 -17.47
N GLY A 283 -16.57 4.55 -16.83
CA GLY A 283 -17.36 4.82 -15.62
C GLY A 283 -18.72 5.49 -15.81
N ALA A 284 -19.13 5.81 -17.05
CA ALA A 284 -20.37 6.51 -17.35
C ALA A 284 -21.64 5.65 -17.16
N GLU A 285 -21.58 4.34 -17.42
CA GLU A 285 -22.71 3.43 -17.27
C GLU A 285 -22.57 2.57 -16.00
N ARG A 286 -22.99 3.11 -14.86
CA ARG A 286 -23.03 2.38 -13.59
C ARG A 286 -24.35 1.63 -13.41
N PHE A 287 -24.27 0.41 -12.91
CA PHE A 287 -25.45 -0.38 -12.52
C PHE A 287 -25.15 -1.20 -11.26
N ALA A 288 -26.20 -1.50 -10.49
CA ALA A 288 -26.11 -2.34 -9.31
C ALA A 288 -26.09 -3.83 -9.68
N VAL A 289 -25.11 -4.58 -9.16
CA VAL A 289 -25.03 -6.03 -9.33
C VAL A 289 -25.95 -6.70 -8.33
N LYS A 290 -27.06 -7.25 -8.83
CA LYS A 290 -28.01 -7.98 -8.00
C LYS A 290 -27.38 -9.28 -7.47
N LEU A 291 -27.49 -9.46 -6.16
CA LEU A 291 -27.19 -10.71 -5.49
C LEU A 291 -28.24 -11.76 -5.89
N ASP A 292 -27.93 -12.56 -6.91
CA ASP A 292 -28.80 -13.62 -7.42
C ASP A 292 -27.97 -14.90 -7.64
N PRO A 293 -28.14 -15.94 -6.82
CA PRO A 293 -27.41 -17.20 -6.97
C PRO A 293 -27.66 -17.92 -8.31
N ASN A 294 -28.77 -17.62 -8.99
CA ASN A 294 -29.13 -18.18 -10.29
C ASN A 294 -28.83 -17.23 -11.46
N GLY A 295 -28.31 -16.03 -11.17
CA GLY A 295 -27.88 -15.04 -12.16
C GLY A 295 -26.56 -15.40 -12.85
N PRO A 296 -26.09 -14.55 -13.78
CA PRO A 296 -24.77 -14.71 -14.40
C PRO A 296 -23.65 -14.54 -13.37
N PHE A 297 -22.60 -15.35 -13.48
CA PHE A 297 -21.47 -15.29 -12.56
C PHE A 297 -20.78 -13.92 -12.61
N SER A 298 -20.53 -13.33 -11.45
CA SER A 298 -19.63 -12.19 -11.28
C SER A 298 -18.93 -12.25 -9.94
N GLY A 299 -17.67 -11.85 -9.91
CA GLY A 299 -16.82 -11.87 -8.73
C GLY A 299 -15.62 -10.95 -8.87
N PHE A 300 -14.91 -10.77 -7.77
CA PHE A 300 -13.79 -9.85 -7.68
C PHE A 300 -12.65 -10.47 -6.90
N VAL A 301 -11.45 -10.45 -7.48
CA VAL A 301 -10.23 -10.97 -6.85
C VAL A 301 -9.65 -9.89 -5.96
N PHE A 302 -9.80 -10.02 -4.65
CA PHE A 302 -9.32 -9.01 -3.70
C PHE A 302 -7.92 -9.33 -3.14
N LYS A 303 -7.44 -10.56 -3.33
CA LYS A 303 -6.12 -10.99 -2.86
C LYS A 303 -5.56 -12.13 -3.70
N THR A 304 -4.24 -12.12 -3.88
CA THR A 304 -3.49 -13.22 -4.47
C THR A 304 -2.39 -13.63 -3.50
N LEU A 305 -2.25 -14.93 -3.25
CA LEU A 305 -1.19 -15.52 -2.44
C LEU A 305 -0.23 -16.30 -3.33
N SER A 306 1.05 -16.32 -2.99
CA SER A 306 2.03 -17.18 -3.65
C SER A 306 2.41 -18.35 -2.74
N ASP A 307 1.96 -19.55 -3.09
CA ASP A 307 2.35 -20.78 -2.40
C ASP A 307 3.48 -21.50 -3.17
N PRO A 308 4.54 -22.00 -2.49
CA PRO A 308 5.65 -22.69 -3.16
C PRO A 308 5.27 -23.94 -3.96
N PHE A 309 4.21 -24.64 -3.56
CA PHE A 309 3.78 -25.91 -4.15
C PHE A 309 2.63 -25.74 -5.14
N LEU A 310 1.70 -24.84 -4.83
CA LEU A 310 0.47 -24.66 -5.59
C LEU A 310 0.57 -23.52 -6.61
N GLY A 311 1.60 -22.68 -6.49
CA GLY A 311 1.73 -21.46 -7.28
C GLY A 311 0.82 -20.37 -6.75
N GLN A 312 0.32 -19.53 -7.64
CA GLN A 312 -0.58 -18.43 -7.27
C GLN A 312 -1.96 -18.96 -6.91
N ILE A 313 -2.47 -18.53 -5.76
CA ILE A 313 -3.82 -18.77 -5.26
C ILE A 313 -4.55 -17.43 -5.27
N SER A 314 -5.60 -17.31 -6.08
CA SER A 314 -6.44 -16.12 -6.14
C SER A 314 -7.64 -16.31 -5.22
N ILE A 315 -7.85 -15.34 -4.34
CA ILE A 315 -8.97 -15.28 -3.39
C ILE A 315 -9.95 -14.23 -3.90
N PHE A 316 -11.21 -14.63 -4.03
CA PHE A 316 -12.25 -13.78 -4.61
C PHE A 316 -13.58 -13.90 -3.88
N LYS A 317 -14.36 -12.82 -3.92
CA LYS A 317 -15.76 -12.80 -3.49
C LYS A 317 -16.67 -12.92 -4.71
N VAL A 318 -17.72 -13.72 -4.60
CA VAL A 318 -18.77 -13.83 -5.62
C VAL A 318 -19.88 -12.84 -5.31
N PHE A 319 -20.29 -12.03 -6.28
CA PHE A 319 -21.37 -11.04 -6.13
C PHE A 319 -22.67 -11.49 -6.80
N SER A 320 -22.59 -12.29 -7.86
CA SER A 320 -23.78 -12.86 -8.53
C SER A 320 -23.47 -14.22 -9.15
N GLY A 321 -24.50 -15.04 -9.33
CA GLY A 321 -24.42 -16.38 -9.86
C GLY A 321 -23.64 -17.36 -8.98
N LYS A 322 -23.00 -18.33 -9.65
CA LYS A 322 -22.19 -19.37 -9.00
C LYS A 322 -21.04 -19.81 -9.89
N LEU A 323 -19.93 -20.21 -9.27
CA LEU A 323 -18.81 -20.84 -9.96
C LEU A 323 -18.70 -22.31 -9.55
N GLN A 324 -18.75 -23.19 -10.54
CA GLN A 324 -18.55 -24.63 -10.36
C GLN A 324 -17.06 -24.98 -10.36
N SER A 325 -16.68 -25.96 -9.56
CA SER A 325 -15.35 -26.56 -9.62
C SER A 325 -15.08 -27.13 -11.02
N ASN A 326 -13.85 -26.99 -11.51
CA ASN A 326 -13.43 -27.36 -12.86
C ASN A 326 -14.12 -26.59 -14.01
N GLY A 327 -14.78 -25.47 -13.70
CA GLY A 327 -15.41 -24.58 -14.67
C GLY A 327 -14.45 -23.57 -15.29
N GLY A 328 -14.96 -22.37 -15.58
CA GLY A 328 -14.18 -21.26 -16.11
C GLY A 328 -14.94 -19.94 -15.99
N PHE A 329 -14.21 -18.84 -16.11
CA PHE A 329 -14.76 -17.48 -16.14
C PHE A 329 -13.98 -16.62 -17.14
N TYR A 330 -14.48 -15.43 -17.39
CA TYR A 330 -13.83 -14.39 -18.18
C TYR A 330 -13.27 -13.31 -17.26
N ASN A 331 -12.00 -12.96 -17.42
CA ASN A 331 -11.37 -11.83 -16.74
C ASN A 331 -11.54 -10.58 -17.60
N VAL A 332 -12.33 -9.63 -17.12
CA VAL A 332 -12.68 -8.42 -17.86
C VAL A 332 -11.48 -7.49 -18.01
N ASN A 333 -10.68 -7.35 -16.96
CA ASN A 333 -9.51 -6.46 -16.94
C ASN A 333 -8.41 -6.93 -17.91
N ARG A 334 -8.32 -8.24 -18.16
CA ARG A 334 -7.30 -8.84 -19.04
C ARG A 334 -7.82 -9.26 -20.40
N SER A 335 -9.13 -9.17 -20.61
CA SER A 335 -9.81 -9.67 -21.81
C SER A 335 -9.44 -11.12 -22.16
N SER A 336 -9.38 -11.99 -21.14
CA SER A 336 -8.95 -13.37 -21.28
C SER A 336 -9.89 -14.36 -20.58
N ARG A 337 -9.99 -15.57 -21.13
CA ARG A 337 -10.74 -16.68 -20.52
C ARG A 337 -9.81 -17.48 -19.62
N GLU A 338 -10.29 -17.77 -18.42
CA GLU A 338 -9.57 -18.54 -17.41
C GLU A 338 -10.27 -19.85 -17.16
N ARG A 339 -9.49 -20.94 -17.15
CA ARG A 339 -9.98 -22.26 -16.76
C ARG A 339 -9.68 -22.47 -15.30
N VAL A 340 -10.70 -22.82 -14.54
CA VAL A 340 -10.61 -23.00 -13.10
C VAL A 340 -10.41 -24.48 -12.80
N GLY A 341 -9.54 -24.77 -11.83
CA GLY A 341 -9.37 -26.12 -11.27
C GLY A 341 -10.35 -26.39 -10.14
N GLN A 342 -9.87 -27.05 -9.09
CA GLN A 342 -10.65 -27.26 -7.87
C GLN A 342 -10.90 -25.92 -7.16
N VAL A 343 -12.18 -25.62 -6.88
CA VAL A 343 -12.57 -24.51 -5.99
C VAL A 343 -12.46 -24.97 -4.54
N PHE A 344 -11.92 -24.14 -3.66
CA PHE A 344 -11.75 -24.45 -2.24
C PHE A 344 -11.87 -23.20 -1.39
N THR A 345 -12.05 -23.37 -0.08
CA THR A 345 -11.80 -22.32 0.91
C THR A 345 -10.61 -22.67 1.79
N LEU A 346 -10.18 -21.74 2.63
CA LEU A 346 -9.02 -21.86 3.49
C LEU A 346 -9.41 -21.89 4.97
N LEU A 347 -8.77 -22.77 5.73
CA LEU A 347 -8.65 -22.71 7.17
C LEU A 347 -7.15 -22.49 7.46
N GLY A 348 -6.71 -21.23 7.32
CA GLY A 348 -5.29 -20.91 7.29
C GLY A 348 -4.61 -21.56 6.09
N LYS A 349 -3.64 -22.43 6.35
CA LYS A 349 -2.94 -23.18 5.28
C LYS A 349 -3.73 -24.39 4.76
N GLN A 350 -4.72 -24.89 5.50
CA GLN A 350 -5.49 -26.06 5.10
C GLN A 350 -6.52 -25.71 4.03
N GLN A 351 -6.54 -26.47 2.94
CA GLN A 351 -7.55 -26.35 1.89
C GLN A 351 -8.76 -27.22 2.20
N ILE A 352 -9.94 -26.64 2.05
CA ILE A 352 -11.21 -27.34 2.20
C ILE A 352 -11.93 -27.25 0.85
N SER A 353 -11.95 -28.38 0.12
CA SER A 353 -12.56 -28.45 -1.21
C SER A 353 -14.05 -28.14 -1.18
N MET A 354 -14.53 -27.49 -2.24
CA MET A 354 -15.93 -27.11 -2.47
C MET A 354 -16.36 -27.53 -3.88
N GLU A 355 -17.57 -28.05 -4.03
CA GLU A 355 -18.11 -28.39 -5.36
C GLU A 355 -18.43 -27.14 -6.17
N SER A 356 -18.93 -26.10 -5.50
CA SER A 356 -19.19 -24.78 -6.08
C SER A 356 -19.18 -23.70 -5.02
N VAL A 357 -19.06 -22.45 -5.46
CA VAL A 357 -19.19 -21.24 -4.63
C VAL A 357 -20.32 -20.38 -5.17
N HIS A 358 -21.17 -19.89 -4.28
CA HIS A 358 -22.39 -19.11 -4.60
C HIS A 358 -22.21 -17.62 -4.30
N ALA A 359 -23.09 -16.79 -4.88
CA ALA A 359 -23.17 -15.36 -4.61
C ALA A 359 -23.21 -15.06 -3.10
N GLY A 360 -22.36 -14.13 -2.67
CA GLY A 360 -22.17 -13.74 -1.28
C GLY A 360 -20.99 -14.43 -0.59
N ASP A 361 -20.44 -15.52 -1.14
CA ASP A 361 -19.36 -16.27 -0.50
C ASP A 361 -17.95 -15.89 -1.01
N ILE A 362 -16.94 -16.24 -0.22
CA ILE A 362 -15.51 -16.10 -0.55
C ILE A 362 -14.94 -17.50 -0.84
N ALA A 363 -14.16 -17.60 -1.91
CA ALA A 363 -13.47 -18.82 -2.29
C ALA A 363 -12.10 -18.55 -2.92
N CYS A 364 -11.36 -19.63 -3.12
CA CYS A 364 -10.02 -19.65 -3.66
C CYS A 364 -9.94 -20.58 -4.87
N VAL A 365 -9.09 -20.21 -5.82
CA VAL A 365 -8.67 -21.05 -6.96
C VAL A 365 -7.17 -20.90 -7.16
N SER A 366 -6.51 -21.92 -7.70
CA SER A 366 -5.06 -21.90 -7.93
C SER A 366 -4.71 -21.93 -9.42
N LYS A 367 -3.52 -21.45 -9.76
CA LYS A 367 -2.87 -21.56 -11.09
C LYS A 367 -3.63 -20.86 -12.21
N LEU A 368 -4.23 -19.70 -11.92
CA LEU A 368 -4.72 -18.79 -12.96
C LEU A 368 -3.55 -18.21 -13.74
N LYS A 369 -3.75 -17.91 -15.02
CA LYS A 369 -2.67 -17.47 -15.91
C LYS A 369 -2.46 -15.96 -15.88
N ASP A 370 -3.55 -15.21 -16.04
CA ASP A 370 -3.50 -13.76 -16.25
C ASP A 370 -4.13 -12.98 -15.09
N THR A 371 -4.94 -13.66 -14.26
CA THR A 371 -5.74 -13.04 -13.22
C THR A 371 -4.93 -12.61 -12.00
N ARG A 372 -5.15 -11.37 -11.55
CA ARG A 372 -4.42 -10.74 -10.44
C ARG A 372 -5.37 -10.10 -9.42
N THR A 373 -4.81 -9.68 -8.30
CA THR A 373 -5.49 -8.82 -7.32
C THR A 373 -6.04 -7.56 -7.99
N GLY A 374 -7.31 -7.24 -7.74
CA GLY A 374 -8.04 -6.13 -8.36
C GLY A 374 -8.83 -6.49 -9.61
N ASP A 375 -8.64 -7.67 -10.20
CA ASP A 375 -9.33 -8.04 -11.43
C ASP A 375 -10.81 -8.45 -11.17
N SER A 376 -11.68 -8.05 -12.10
CA SER A 376 -13.09 -8.47 -12.17
C SER A 376 -13.23 -9.75 -13.00
N ILE A 377 -13.90 -10.75 -12.45
CA ILE A 377 -14.12 -12.07 -13.06
C ILE A 377 -15.62 -12.31 -13.24
N CYS A 378 -16.07 -12.74 -14.43
CA CYS A 378 -17.50 -12.86 -14.72
C CYS A 378 -17.82 -13.86 -15.83
N ASP A 379 -19.10 -14.02 -16.14
CA ASP A 379 -19.56 -14.65 -17.39
C ASP A 379 -19.22 -13.76 -18.60
N GLU A 380 -18.71 -14.37 -19.68
CA GLU A 380 -18.22 -13.65 -20.86
C GLU A 380 -19.31 -12.87 -21.60
N LYS A 381 -20.55 -13.39 -21.59
CA LYS A 381 -21.69 -12.73 -22.25
C LYS A 381 -22.27 -11.60 -21.40
N ASN A 382 -21.95 -11.58 -20.11
CA ASN A 382 -22.47 -10.63 -19.14
C ASN A 382 -21.30 -9.95 -18.43
N GLN A 383 -20.53 -9.16 -19.18
CA GLN A 383 -19.32 -8.53 -18.63
C GLN A 383 -19.66 -7.49 -17.57
N VAL A 384 -19.00 -7.62 -16.42
CA VAL A 384 -19.13 -6.75 -15.24
C VAL A 384 -17.74 -6.31 -14.82
N LYS A 385 -17.48 -5.00 -14.80
CA LYS A 385 -16.24 -4.43 -14.28
C LYS A 385 -16.52 -3.70 -12.98
N PHE A 386 -16.01 -4.24 -11.87
CA PHE A 386 -16.04 -3.59 -10.56
C PHE A 386 -15.02 -2.45 -10.49
N GLU A 387 -15.23 -1.52 -9.57
CA GLU A 387 -14.24 -0.48 -9.26
C GLU A 387 -12.93 -1.10 -8.75
N ASP A 388 -11.82 -0.58 -9.27
CA ASP A 388 -10.46 -1.01 -8.91
C ASP A 388 -10.14 -0.65 -7.44
N ILE A 389 -9.19 -1.37 -6.84
CA ILE A 389 -8.73 -1.03 -5.49
C ILE A 389 -7.74 0.13 -5.58
N ASN A 390 -8.08 1.26 -4.95
CA ASN A 390 -7.15 2.36 -4.77
C ASN A 390 -6.19 2.06 -3.62
N PHE A 391 -4.99 1.59 -3.97
CA PHE A 391 -3.89 1.41 -3.03
C PHE A 391 -3.13 2.71 -2.80
N PRO A 392 -2.61 2.97 -1.59
CA PRO A 392 -1.79 4.14 -1.33
C PRO A 392 -0.44 4.02 -2.05
N GLU A 393 0.10 5.17 -2.45
CA GLU A 393 1.43 5.23 -3.04
C GLU A 393 2.52 4.85 -2.00
N PRO A 394 3.55 4.10 -2.42
CA PRO A 394 4.64 3.74 -1.53
C PRO A 394 5.40 4.98 -1.04
N ALA A 395 5.71 5.01 0.26
CA ALA A 395 6.32 6.16 0.92
C ALA A 395 7.86 6.12 0.95
N ILE A 396 8.49 4.98 0.66
CA ILE A 396 9.95 4.82 0.75
C ILE A 396 10.51 4.09 -0.47
N ALA A 397 11.78 4.35 -0.79
CA ALA A 397 12.47 3.77 -1.94
C ALA A 397 13.89 3.30 -1.56
N PHE A 398 14.26 2.09 -1.99
CA PHE A 398 15.60 1.55 -1.84
C PHE A 398 16.13 0.95 -3.14
N SER A 399 17.42 1.11 -3.40
CA SER A 399 18.10 0.37 -4.46
C SER A 399 18.34 -1.08 -4.00
N LEU A 400 18.01 -2.04 -4.85
CA LEU A 400 18.32 -3.45 -4.63
C LEU A 400 19.61 -3.82 -5.35
N LYS A 401 20.55 -4.42 -4.60
CA LYS A 401 21.82 -4.93 -5.15
C LYS A 401 21.90 -6.45 -4.97
N PRO A 402 21.95 -7.24 -6.06
CA PRO A 402 22.14 -8.69 -5.93
C PRO A 402 23.51 -8.98 -5.31
N LYS A 403 23.60 -9.98 -4.43
CA LYS A 403 24.89 -10.35 -3.80
C LYS A 403 25.77 -11.20 -4.72
N THR A 404 25.17 -11.95 -5.64
CA THR A 404 25.86 -12.81 -6.59
C THR A 404 25.26 -12.68 -7.98
N ARG A 405 26.00 -13.10 -9.02
CA ARG A 405 25.47 -13.16 -10.40
C ARG A 405 24.26 -14.08 -10.56
N SER A 406 24.22 -15.18 -9.78
CA SER A 406 23.04 -16.06 -9.73
C SER A 406 21.81 -15.35 -9.15
N ASP A 407 22.01 -14.45 -8.17
CA ASP A 407 20.91 -13.65 -7.63
C ASP A 407 20.40 -12.65 -8.67
N GLU A 408 21.31 -12.04 -9.45
CA GLU A 408 20.97 -11.10 -10.53
C GLU A 408 20.05 -11.73 -11.58
N ASP A 409 20.31 -12.98 -11.99
CA ASP A 409 19.46 -13.69 -12.95
C ASP A 409 18.05 -14.00 -12.40
N LYS A 410 17.92 -14.19 -11.08
CA LYS A 410 16.67 -14.60 -10.42
C LYS A 410 15.86 -13.44 -9.87
N ILE A 411 16.48 -12.28 -9.63
CA ILE A 411 15.87 -11.14 -8.93
C ILE A 411 14.58 -10.67 -9.60
N GLY A 412 14.56 -10.58 -10.94
CA GLY A 412 13.39 -10.09 -11.70
C GLY A 412 12.15 -10.96 -11.52
N ASN A 413 12.32 -12.29 -11.56
CA ASN A 413 11.22 -13.24 -11.36
C ASN A 413 10.66 -13.20 -9.93
N ALA A 414 11.54 -13.08 -8.93
CA ALA A 414 11.13 -12.96 -7.54
C ALA A 414 10.33 -11.66 -7.30
N LEU A 415 10.83 -10.54 -7.81
CA LEU A 415 10.17 -9.24 -7.70
C LEU A 415 8.81 -9.22 -8.41
N HIS A 416 8.70 -9.80 -9.61
CA HIS A 416 7.41 -9.91 -10.32
C HIS A 416 6.37 -10.71 -9.51
N ARG A 417 6.78 -11.76 -8.78
CA ARG A 417 5.86 -12.52 -7.93
C ARG A 417 5.43 -11.75 -6.69
N LEU A 418 6.35 -11.02 -6.05
CA LEU A 418 6.05 -10.22 -4.86
C LEU A 418 5.14 -9.03 -5.18
N THR A 419 5.40 -8.31 -6.27
CA THR A 419 4.53 -7.21 -6.73
C THR A 419 3.13 -7.68 -7.14
N ALA A 420 2.99 -8.92 -7.60
CA ALA A 420 1.67 -9.51 -7.88
C ALA A 420 0.92 -9.94 -6.60
N GLU A 421 1.64 -10.29 -5.53
CA GLU A 421 1.09 -10.64 -4.21
C GLU A 421 0.68 -9.37 -3.45
N ASP A 422 1.50 -8.31 -3.49
CA ASP A 422 1.28 -7.05 -2.82
C ASP A 422 1.40 -5.85 -3.79
N PRO A 423 0.27 -5.24 -4.21
CA PRO A 423 0.26 -4.07 -5.09
C PRO A 423 0.88 -2.80 -4.49
N THR A 424 1.08 -2.74 -3.16
CA THR A 424 1.75 -1.61 -2.49
C THR A 424 3.28 -1.74 -2.48
N PHE A 425 3.80 -2.90 -2.88
CA PHE A 425 5.21 -3.08 -3.20
C PHE A 425 5.41 -2.86 -4.70
N GLN A 426 6.08 -1.78 -5.07
CA GLN A 426 6.32 -1.45 -6.48
C GLN A 426 7.81 -1.54 -6.80
N VAL A 427 8.12 -1.98 -8.02
CA VAL A 427 9.51 -2.12 -8.49
C VAL A 427 9.66 -1.34 -9.78
N THR A 428 10.66 -0.47 -9.81
CA THR A 428 11.01 0.32 -11.00
C THR A 428 12.49 0.11 -11.31
N ARG A 429 12.88 0.30 -12.58
CA ARG A 429 14.28 0.34 -12.97
C ARG A 429 14.59 1.73 -13.48
N ASP A 430 15.51 2.41 -12.81
CA ASP A 430 15.91 3.75 -13.24
C ASP A 430 16.78 3.65 -14.50
N GLU A 431 16.39 4.35 -15.56
CA GLU A 431 17.09 4.25 -16.85
C GLU A 431 18.46 4.94 -16.84
N GLN A 432 18.68 5.93 -15.98
CA GLN A 432 19.91 6.72 -15.93
C GLN A 432 20.95 6.06 -15.03
N THR A 433 20.56 5.62 -13.84
CA THR A 433 21.43 4.99 -12.85
C THR A 433 21.54 3.48 -13.03
N LYS A 434 20.63 2.89 -13.82
CA LYS A 434 20.47 1.44 -14.06
C LYS A 434 20.14 0.63 -12.80
N GLU A 435 19.81 1.30 -11.69
CA GLU A 435 19.45 0.64 -10.43
C GLU A 435 18.02 0.09 -10.49
N VAL A 436 17.81 -1.06 -9.86
CA VAL A 436 16.49 -1.59 -9.56
C VAL A 436 16.06 -0.97 -8.23
N ILE A 437 14.97 -0.21 -8.24
CA ILE A 437 14.44 0.50 -7.08
C ILE A 437 13.17 -0.22 -6.61
N ALA A 438 13.20 -0.64 -5.35
CA ALA A 438 12.05 -1.18 -4.64
C ALA A 438 11.39 -0.08 -3.80
N ASN A 439 10.12 0.15 -4.07
CA ASN A 439 9.29 1.12 -3.36
C ASN A 439 8.32 0.37 -2.44
N GLY A 440 8.17 0.84 -1.21
CA GLY A 440 7.28 0.22 -0.21
C GLY A 440 6.68 1.23 0.76
N MET A 441 5.79 0.74 1.63
CA MET A 441 5.06 1.58 2.60
C MET A 441 5.90 2.01 3.82
N GLY A 442 6.98 1.27 4.10
CA GLY A 442 7.82 1.48 5.27
C GLY A 442 8.95 0.46 5.38
N ASP A 443 9.88 0.71 6.30
CA ASP A 443 11.08 -0.11 6.46
C ASP A 443 10.74 -1.57 6.77
N LEU A 444 9.72 -1.81 7.60
CA LEU A 444 9.31 -3.17 7.94
C LEU A 444 8.78 -3.88 6.69
N HIS A 445 7.98 -3.20 5.87
CA HIS A 445 7.46 -3.75 4.61
C HIS A 445 8.61 -4.18 3.67
N ILE A 446 9.57 -3.29 3.38
CA ILE A 446 10.71 -3.61 2.51
C ILE A 446 11.53 -4.78 3.06
N ASN A 447 11.83 -4.77 4.37
CA ASN A 447 12.59 -5.85 5.00
C ASN A 447 11.86 -7.20 4.92
N MET A 448 10.53 -7.21 5.07
CA MET A 448 9.74 -8.43 4.89
C MET A 448 9.78 -8.94 3.45
N MET A 449 9.68 -8.05 2.46
CA MET A 449 9.79 -8.45 1.04
C MET A 449 11.16 -9.06 0.73
N ILE A 450 12.25 -8.52 1.27
CA ILE A 450 13.59 -9.09 1.12
C ILE A 450 13.70 -10.44 1.84
N ASN A 451 13.13 -10.56 3.04
CA ASN A 451 13.12 -11.84 3.74
C ASN A 451 12.38 -12.90 2.92
N ARG A 452 11.24 -12.56 2.30
CA ARG A 452 10.51 -13.43 1.37
C ARG A 452 11.35 -13.78 0.14
N MET A 453 12.10 -12.83 -0.44
CA MET A 453 13.03 -13.12 -1.56
C MET A 453 14.06 -14.18 -1.17
N ARG A 454 14.65 -14.03 0.02
CA ARG A 454 15.63 -14.98 0.56
C ARG A 454 15.00 -16.35 0.83
N MET A 455 13.89 -16.38 1.56
CA MET A 455 13.30 -17.62 2.07
C MET A 455 12.54 -18.42 1.02
N ARG A 456 11.77 -17.74 0.14
CA ARG A 456 10.90 -18.41 -0.86
C ARG A 456 11.61 -18.63 -2.20
N TYR A 457 12.51 -17.73 -2.58
CA TYR A 457 13.14 -17.75 -3.91
C TYR A 457 14.65 -17.95 -3.88
N GLY A 458 15.27 -17.99 -2.69
CA GLY A 458 16.71 -18.16 -2.55
C GLY A 458 17.51 -16.99 -3.13
N VAL A 459 16.92 -15.80 -3.23
CA VAL A 459 17.56 -14.60 -3.81
C VAL A 459 18.06 -13.72 -2.69
N MET A 460 19.36 -13.47 -2.65
CA MET A 460 19.97 -12.56 -1.68
C MET A 460 20.22 -11.18 -2.29
N VAL A 461 19.59 -10.17 -1.70
CA VAL A 461 19.76 -8.76 -2.09
C VAL A 461 20.23 -7.92 -0.89
N GLY A 462 21.07 -6.93 -1.17
CA GLY A 462 21.41 -5.85 -0.25
C GLY A 462 20.55 -4.62 -0.52
N LEU A 463 20.27 -3.85 0.53
CA LEU A 463 19.63 -2.55 0.44
C LEU A 463 20.68 -1.45 0.34
N GLY A 464 20.42 -0.48 -0.54
CA GLY A 464 21.16 0.77 -0.62
C GLY A 464 20.22 1.96 -0.80
N THR A 465 20.72 3.16 -0.56
CA THR A 465 19.99 4.38 -0.92
C THR A 465 20.01 4.55 -2.45
N PRO A 466 18.86 4.76 -3.11
CA PRO A 466 18.83 4.99 -4.55
C PRO A 466 19.72 6.17 -4.95
N LYS A 467 20.45 6.00 -6.05
CA LYS A 467 21.23 7.10 -6.63
C LYS A 467 20.28 8.18 -7.12
N VAL A 468 20.57 9.43 -6.77
CA VAL A 468 19.87 10.59 -7.34
C VAL A 468 20.33 10.77 -8.78
N ALA A 469 19.38 10.92 -9.69
CA ALA A 469 19.61 11.21 -11.10
C ALA A 469 20.05 12.67 -11.31
N TYR A 470 21.24 13.02 -10.79
CA TYR A 470 21.85 14.34 -10.98
C TYR A 470 22.12 14.60 -12.48
N LYS A 471 22.14 15.88 -12.83
CA LYS A 471 22.52 16.37 -14.17
C LYS A 471 23.58 17.45 -14.04
N GLU A 472 24.28 17.72 -15.13
CA GLU A 472 25.21 18.86 -15.22
C GLU A 472 24.68 19.88 -16.22
N THR A 473 25.05 21.13 -16.03
CA THR A 473 24.70 22.23 -16.93
C THR A 473 25.72 23.35 -16.77
N ILE A 474 25.57 24.43 -17.51
CA ILE A 474 26.48 25.59 -17.45
C ILE A 474 25.72 26.85 -17.02
N THR A 475 26.45 27.80 -16.46
CA THR A 475 25.92 29.13 -16.07
C THR A 475 26.55 30.27 -16.85
N GLY A 476 27.72 30.04 -17.44
CA GLY A 476 28.42 30.99 -18.31
C GLY A 476 28.59 30.45 -19.73
N LYS A 477 29.20 31.27 -20.59
CA LYS A 477 29.65 30.84 -21.91
C LYS A 477 31.05 30.25 -21.82
N GLY A 478 31.37 29.31 -22.71
CA GLY A 478 32.72 28.75 -22.83
C GLY A 478 33.10 28.53 -24.29
N ASP A 479 34.36 28.71 -24.60
CA ASP A 479 34.92 28.55 -25.95
C ASP A 479 36.14 27.62 -25.93
N ALA A 480 36.26 26.77 -26.95
CA ALA A 480 37.44 25.95 -27.14
C ALA A 480 37.67 25.61 -28.60
N GLN A 481 38.93 25.29 -28.89
CA GLN A 481 39.37 24.75 -30.17
C GLN A 481 40.12 23.45 -29.89
N TYR A 482 39.76 22.39 -30.59
CA TYR A 482 40.45 21.12 -30.46
C TYR A 482 40.90 20.60 -31.82
N ARG A 483 42.19 20.22 -31.89
CA ARG A 483 42.79 19.60 -33.07
C ARG A 483 43.05 18.12 -32.77
N HIS A 484 42.30 17.25 -33.43
CA HIS A 484 42.54 15.82 -33.46
C HIS A 484 43.48 15.47 -34.61
N LYS A 485 44.71 15.03 -34.31
CA LYS A 485 45.67 14.52 -35.30
C LYS A 485 46.23 13.19 -34.83
N LYS A 486 45.93 12.10 -35.53
CA LYS A 486 46.48 10.76 -35.26
C LYS A 486 47.13 10.21 -36.53
N GLN A 487 48.45 10.00 -36.45
CA GLN A 487 49.26 9.32 -37.45
C GLN A 487 49.80 8.03 -36.83
N THR A 488 49.01 6.97 -36.87
CA THR A 488 49.46 5.59 -36.63
C THR A 488 49.45 4.88 -37.97
N GLY A 489 50.32 3.88 -38.20
CA GLY A 489 50.65 3.27 -39.51
C GLY A 489 49.52 2.70 -40.39
N GLY A 490 48.24 2.94 -40.06
CA GLY A 490 47.08 2.80 -40.94
C GLY A 490 46.56 4.16 -41.46
N ALA A 491 45.26 4.27 -41.72
CA ALA A 491 44.68 5.49 -42.27
C ALA A 491 44.72 6.67 -41.28
N GLY A 492 45.25 7.81 -41.73
CA GLY A 492 45.37 9.03 -40.92
C GLY A 492 44.02 9.59 -40.48
N GLN A 493 44.03 10.33 -39.37
CA GLN A 493 42.89 11.08 -38.87
C GLN A 493 43.28 12.53 -38.61
N PHE A 494 42.54 13.47 -39.21
CA PHE A 494 42.69 14.90 -38.99
C PHE A 494 41.32 15.60 -38.91
N ALA A 495 41.09 16.34 -37.84
CA ALA A 495 39.99 17.29 -37.73
C ALA A 495 40.35 18.39 -36.73
N GLU A 496 39.97 19.63 -37.02
CA GLU A 496 40.03 20.74 -36.07
C GLU A 496 38.65 21.38 -35.99
N VAL A 497 38.12 21.53 -34.78
CA VAL A 497 36.77 22.06 -34.53
C VAL A 497 36.85 23.19 -33.53
N TRP A 498 36.29 24.34 -33.88
CA TRP A 498 36.19 25.52 -33.03
C TRP A 498 34.73 25.68 -32.60
N MET A 499 34.52 25.76 -31.29
CA MET A 499 33.19 25.69 -30.69
C MET A 499 33.05 26.72 -29.58
N ARG A 500 31.83 27.24 -29.46
CA ARG A 500 31.38 27.97 -28.27
C ARG A 500 30.10 27.34 -27.74
N ILE A 501 29.92 27.37 -26.44
CA ILE A 501 28.72 26.87 -25.76
C ILE A 501 28.10 27.97 -24.91
N GLU A 502 26.79 27.95 -24.80
CA GLU A 502 26.02 28.88 -23.96
C GLU A 502 24.84 28.18 -23.28
N PRO A 503 24.43 28.65 -22.09
CA PRO A 503 23.32 28.03 -21.36
C PRO A 503 21.99 28.26 -22.07
N LEU A 504 21.11 27.27 -21.97
CA LEU A 504 19.71 27.40 -22.33
C LEU A 504 18.84 27.57 -21.07
N GLU A 505 17.60 27.99 -21.29
CA GLU A 505 16.58 27.92 -20.24
C GLU A 505 16.39 26.46 -19.78
N ARG A 506 16.08 26.31 -18.49
CA ARG A 506 15.90 24.99 -17.86
C ARG A 506 14.81 24.20 -18.56
N GLY A 507 15.09 22.93 -18.86
CA GLY A 507 14.15 22.04 -19.53
C GLY A 507 14.16 22.10 -21.06
N LYS A 508 14.97 22.97 -21.68
CA LYS A 508 15.13 23.00 -23.14
C LYS A 508 16.04 21.90 -23.69
N GLY A 509 16.82 21.24 -22.84
CA GLY A 509 17.64 20.10 -23.25
C GLY A 509 18.87 20.53 -24.05
N PHE A 510 19.08 20.01 -25.26
CA PHE A 510 20.27 20.28 -26.06
C PHE A 510 19.93 20.89 -27.41
N GLU A 511 20.62 21.96 -27.78
CA GLU A 511 20.49 22.62 -29.08
C GLU A 511 21.84 22.66 -29.79
N PHE A 512 21.86 22.28 -31.06
CA PHE A 512 23.03 22.39 -31.92
C PHE A 512 22.82 23.48 -32.97
N VAL A 513 23.81 24.36 -33.11
CA VAL A 513 23.79 25.46 -34.09
C VAL A 513 25.04 25.39 -34.97
N ASP A 514 24.82 25.37 -36.29
CA ASP A 514 25.85 25.46 -37.31
C ASP A 514 26.02 26.93 -37.75
N GLU A 515 27.16 27.53 -37.42
CA GLU A 515 27.58 28.86 -37.87
C GLU A 515 28.85 28.80 -38.73
N VAL A 516 29.18 27.65 -39.31
CA VAL A 516 30.41 27.48 -40.10
C VAL A 516 30.37 28.37 -41.35
N ALA A 517 31.25 29.37 -41.39
CA ALA A 517 31.38 30.29 -42.52
C ALA A 517 32.39 29.78 -43.56
N GLY A 518 32.11 30.01 -44.85
CA GLY A 518 33.10 29.78 -45.93
C GLY A 518 33.43 28.32 -46.24
N GLY A 519 32.74 27.34 -45.64
CA GLY A 519 32.93 25.91 -45.91
C GLY A 519 34.19 25.30 -45.27
N SER A 520 34.73 25.91 -44.22
CA SER A 520 35.90 25.42 -43.49
C SER A 520 35.71 24.01 -42.89
N ILE A 521 34.45 23.64 -42.61
CA ILE A 521 34.01 22.27 -42.38
C ILE A 521 32.92 21.91 -43.41
N PRO A 522 33.12 20.88 -44.25
CA PRO A 522 32.08 20.35 -45.13
C PRO A 522 30.82 19.92 -44.36
N ARG A 523 29.63 20.21 -44.91
CA ARG A 523 28.32 19.89 -44.28
C ARG A 523 28.17 18.45 -43.75
N PRO A 524 28.64 17.39 -44.44
CA PRO A 524 28.57 16.03 -43.90
C PRO A 524 29.32 15.87 -42.57
N PHE A 525 30.41 16.60 -42.37
CA PHE A 525 31.22 16.57 -41.15
C PHE A 525 30.66 17.44 -40.03
N VAL A 526 29.80 18.43 -40.33
CA VAL A 526 29.05 19.17 -39.30
C VAL A 526 28.08 18.23 -38.56
N ILE A 527 27.40 17.33 -39.30
CA ILE A 527 26.56 16.28 -38.71
C ILE A 527 27.41 15.33 -37.83
N SER A 528 28.64 15.03 -38.26
CA SER A 528 29.61 14.27 -37.45
C SER A 528 29.96 15.02 -36.16
N CYS A 529 30.15 16.34 -36.20
CA CYS A 529 30.39 17.14 -35.00
C CYS A 529 29.21 17.04 -34.03
N GLU A 530 27.97 17.17 -34.50
CA GLU A 530 26.76 17.04 -33.68
C GLU A 530 26.70 15.66 -32.99
N LYS A 531 26.97 14.57 -33.71
CA LYS A 531 27.04 13.21 -33.14
C LYS A 531 28.10 13.09 -32.04
N GLY A 532 29.28 13.68 -32.27
CA GLY A 532 30.37 13.74 -31.29
C GLY A 532 29.96 14.48 -30.01
N ILE A 533 29.27 15.61 -30.15
CA ILE A 533 28.74 16.40 -29.03
C ILE A 533 27.68 15.60 -28.28
N LYS A 534 26.72 14.96 -28.97
CA LYS A 534 25.69 14.12 -28.33
C LYS A 534 26.29 13.00 -27.48
N THR A 535 27.42 12.44 -27.90
CA THR A 535 28.17 11.45 -27.11
C THR A 535 28.86 12.11 -25.91
N ALA A 536 29.35 13.33 -26.06
CA ALA A 536 29.97 14.09 -24.97
C ALA A 536 28.96 14.51 -23.88
N LEU A 537 27.71 14.78 -24.26
CA LEU A 537 26.62 15.14 -23.33
C LEU A 537 26.32 14.04 -22.30
N GLN A 538 26.65 12.78 -22.59
CA GLN A 538 26.39 11.68 -21.65
C GLN A 538 27.25 11.76 -20.38
N SER A 539 28.36 12.50 -20.40
CA SER A 539 29.27 12.59 -19.26
C SER A 539 29.88 13.99 -19.14
N GLY A 540 29.42 14.73 -18.14
CA GLY A 540 29.86 16.07 -17.79
C GLY A 540 31.27 16.14 -17.19
N SER A 541 31.73 17.38 -16.98
CA SER A 541 33.10 17.67 -16.55
C SER A 541 33.32 17.61 -15.05
N LEU A 542 32.27 17.72 -14.23
CA LEU A 542 32.40 17.79 -12.77
C LEU A 542 32.37 16.41 -12.13
N ALA A 543 31.25 15.71 -12.29
CA ALA A 543 30.97 14.43 -11.64
C ALA A 543 30.64 13.34 -12.68
N GLY A 544 30.61 13.69 -13.98
CA GLY A 544 30.39 12.75 -15.06
C GLY A 544 28.91 12.48 -15.33
N PHE A 545 28.00 13.33 -14.84
CA PHE A 545 26.56 13.19 -15.06
C PHE A 545 26.15 13.71 -16.45
N PRO A 546 24.97 13.30 -16.97
CA PRO A 546 24.46 13.82 -18.23
C PRO A 546 24.30 15.34 -18.21
N VAL A 547 24.76 16.00 -19.28
CA VAL A 547 24.73 17.45 -19.46
C VAL A 547 23.43 17.85 -20.16
N VAL A 548 22.72 18.83 -19.59
CA VAL A 548 21.45 19.36 -20.12
C VAL A 548 21.43 20.90 -20.12
N ASP A 549 20.48 21.44 -20.88
CA ASP A 549 20.24 22.88 -21.04
C ASP A 549 21.46 23.63 -21.58
N VAL A 550 22.04 23.10 -22.66
CA VAL A 550 23.22 23.67 -23.31
C VAL A 550 22.99 23.80 -24.81
N ARG A 551 23.36 24.95 -25.36
CA ARG A 551 23.50 25.17 -26.80
C ARG A 551 24.97 25.05 -27.19
N ALA A 552 25.27 24.20 -28.18
CA ALA A 552 26.59 24.10 -28.78
C ALA A 552 26.61 24.73 -30.18
N ILE A 553 27.52 25.67 -30.40
CA ILE A 553 27.64 26.43 -31.63
C ILE A 553 29.01 26.12 -32.24
N VAL A 554 29.02 25.45 -33.39
CA VAL A 554 30.25 25.21 -34.17
C VAL A 554 30.34 26.33 -35.20
N TYR A 555 31.43 27.10 -35.15
CA TYR A 555 31.57 28.30 -35.98
C TYR A 555 32.77 28.25 -36.94
N ASP A 556 33.76 27.39 -36.70
CA ASP A 556 34.90 27.22 -37.60
C ASP A 556 35.62 25.88 -37.39
N GLY A 557 36.59 25.56 -38.26
CA GLY A 557 37.42 24.37 -38.15
C GLY A 557 38.42 24.21 -39.29
N LYS A 558 39.15 23.08 -39.30
CA LYS A 558 40.08 22.74 -40.39
C LYS A 558 39.95 21.28 -40.79
N THR A 559 40.04 21.06 -42.09
CA THR A 559 40.06 19.73 -42.73
C THR A 559 41.43 19.43 -43.35
N HIS A 560 41.71 18.14 -43.56
CA HIS A 560 42.78 17.65 -44.42
C HIS A 560 42.16 16.82 -45.56
N PRO A 561 42.57 17.00 -46.82
CA PRO A 561 41.92 16.36 -47.96
C PRO A 561 41.85 14.83 -47.90
N VAL A 562 42.82 14.19 -47.24
CA VAL A 562 42.97 12.72 -47.21
C VAL A 562 42.65 12.12 -45.83
N ASP A 563 42.95 12.87 -44.76
CA ASP A 563 42.89 12.35 -43.39
C ASP A 563 41.62 12.76 -42.63
N SER A 564 40.79 13.65 -43.20
CA SER A 564 39.52 14.03 -42.59
C SER A 564 38.43 13.00 -42.84
N LYS A 565 37.90 12.44 -41.75
CA LYS A 565 36.87 11.41 -41.74
C LYS A 565 35.82 11.72 -40.68
N ASP A 566 34.65 11.10 -40.81
CA ASP A 566 33.54 11.22 -39.85
C ASP A 566 33.99 11.00 -38.39
N ILE A 567 34.74 9.94 -38.11
CA ILE A 567 35.25 9.64 -36.76
C ILE A 567 36.21 10.70 -36.21
N ALA A 568 36.98 11.37 -37.08
CA ALA A 568 37.91 12.42 -36.68
C ALA A 568 37.14 13.66 -36.20
N PHE A 569 36.09 14.06 -36.93
CA PHE A 569 35.23 15.19 -36.56
C PHE A 569 34.34 14.92 -35.35
N GLN A 570 33.84 13.68 -35.20
CA GLN A 570 33.16 13.26 -33.96
C GLN A 570 34.08 13.39 -32.74
N THR A 571 35.32 12.92 -32.88
CA THR A 571 36.30 12.97 -31.79
C THR A 571 36.72 14.41 -31.49
N ALA A 572 37.02 15.21 -32.52
CA ALA A 572 37.41 16.60 -32.33
C ALA A 572 36.30 17.44 -31.68
N ALA A 573 35.05 17.29 -32.14
CA ALA A 573 33.91 17.98 -31.54
C ALA A 573 33.64 17.54 -30.09
N LYS A 574 33.79 16.25 -29.78
CA LYS A 574 33.67 15.72 -28.41
C LYS A 574 34.67 16.37 -27.44
N PHE A 575 35.93 16.51 -27.85
CA PHE A 575 36.95 17.11 -27.00
C PHE A 575 36.83 18.65 -26.95
N ALA A 576 36.53 19.31 -28.07
CA ALA A 576 36.23 20.73 -28.09
C ALA A 576 35.07 21.06 -27.13
N PHE A 577 33.99 20.29 -27.17
CA PHE A 577 32.86 20.47 -26.26
C PHE A 577 33.25 20.30 -24.78
N ARG A 578 34.06 19.29 -24.44
CA ARG A 578 34.54 19.07 -23.07
C ARG A 578 35.42 20.21 -22.55
N GLU A 579 36.28 20.77 -23.40
CA GLU A 579 37.10 21.94 -23.05
C GLU A 579 36.27 23.21 -22.94
N SER A 580 35.25 23.39 -23.78
CA SER A 580 34.30 24.50 -23.64
C SER A 580 33.50 24.39 -22.34
N LEU A 581 33.05 23.18 -21.98
CA LEU A 581 32.32 22.90 -20.74
C LEU A 581 33.08 23.30 -19.49
N SER A 582 34.37 22.96 -19.40
CA SER A 582 35.18 23.29 -18.22
C SER A 582 35.37 24.79 -18.02
N LYS A 583 35.31 25.58 -19.10
CA LYS A 583 35.40 27.06 -19.06
C LYS A 583 34.05 27.75 -18.84
N ALA A 584 32.94 27.05 -19.01
CA ALA A 584 31.58 27.61 -18.98
C ALA A 584 30.93 27.67 -17.58
N LYS A 585 31.73 27.57 -16.51
CA LYS A 585 31.25 27.51 -15.12
C LYS A 585 30.18 26.42 -14.92
N PRO A 586 30.56 25.14 -15.08
CA PRO A 586 29.62 24.04 -14.95
C PRO A 586 29.07 23.96 -13.52
N VAL A 587 27.82 23.54 -13.39
CA VAL A 587 27.13 23.33 -12.11
C VAL A 587 26.34 22.01 -12.15
N ILE A 588 26.08 21.45 -10.98
CA ILE A 588 25.26 20.23 -10.82
C ILE A 588 23.81 20.65 -10.57
N LEU A 589 22.89 19.91 -11.18
CA LEU A 589 21.46 20.01 -10.96
C LEU A 589 20.95 18.78 -10.20
N GLU A 590 20.06 19.01 -9.25
CA GLU A 590 19.31 17.97 -8.54
C GLU A 590 17.81 18.05 -8.85
N PRO A 591 17.10 16.90 -8.87
CA PRO A 591 15.65 16.89 -9.03
C PRO A 591 14.98 17.40 -7.75
N VAL A 592 14.07 18.35 -7.93
CA VAL A 592 13.21 18.91 -6.88
C VAL A 592 11.80 18.32 -7.05
N MET A 593 11.22 17.89 -5.93
CA MET A 593 9.89 17.30 -5.86
C MET A 593 8.90 18.33 -5.34
N ASP A 594 7.70 18.38 -5.92
CA ASP A 594 6.52 18.97 -5.30
C ASP A 594 5.95 17.93 -4.32
N VAL A 595 5.86 18.29 -3.04
CA VAL A 595 5.53 17.39 -1.94
C VAL A 595 4.33 17.93 -1.18
N ASP A 596 3.27 17.12 -1.09
CA ASP A 596 2.07 17.42 -0.32
C ASP A 596 2.08 16.56 0.95
N ILE A 597 2.25 17.18 2.11
CA ILE A 597 2.37 16.52 3.42
C ILE A 597 1.07 16.73 4.21
N VAL A 598 0.34 15.66 4.45
CA VAL A 598 -0.92 15.67 5.20
C VAL A 598 -0.64 15.28 6.64
N VAL A 599 -0.94 16.19 7.59
CA VAL A 599 -0.74 15.98 9.03
C VAL A 599 -1.87 16.59 9.86
N PRO A 600 -2.15 16.05 11.06
CA PRO A 600 -3.05 16.72 12.01
C PRO A 600 -2.54 18.11 12.38
N ASP A 601 -3.46 19.04 12.64
CA ASP A 601 -3.20 20.46 12.93
C ASP A 601 -2.14 20.69 14.01
N MET A 602 -2.13 19.82 15.03
CA MET A 602 -1.17 19.90 16.14
C MET A 602 0.30 19.71 15.74
N PHE A 603 0.59 19.10 14.58
CA PHE A 603 1.95 18.81 14.12
C PHE A 603 2.46 19.78 13.04
N VAL A 604 1.63 20.70 12.54
CA VAL A 604 1.96 21.58 11.41
C VAL A 604 3.22 22.41 11.69
N GLY A 605 3.37 22.92 12.90
CA GLY A 605 4.56 23.70 13.32
C GLY A 605 5.85 22.89 13.28
N ASP A 606 5.83 21.67 13.82
CA ASP A 606 6.99 20.77 13.86
C ASP A 606 7.40 20.33 12.44
N ILE A 607 6.42 20.07 11.57
CA ILE A 607 6.67 19.74 10.16
C ILE A 607 7.29 20.91 9.40
N ALA A 608 6.78 22.13 9.58
CA ALA A 608 7.38 23.31 8.97
C ALA A 608 8.84 23.50 9.41
N GLY A 609 9.17 23.20 10.67
CA GLY A 609 10.54 23.18 11.19
C GLY A 609 11.42 22.11 10.52
N SER A 610 10.94 20.87 10.45
CA SER A 610 11.64 19.73 9.85
C SER A 610 11.87 19.89 8.34
N LEU A 611 10.96 20.54 7.63
CA LEU A 611 11.15 20.83 6.21
C LEU A 611 12.35 21.74 5.95
N ASN A 612 12.57 22.74 6.82
CA ASN A 612 13.72 23.63 6.68
C ASN A 612 15.06 22.91 6.89
N SER A 613 15.13 21.90 7.79
CA SER A 613 16.35 21.11 7.98
C SER A 613 16.68 20.22 6.76
N HIS A 614 15.67 19.87 5.95
CA HIS A 614 15.78 19.06 4.74
C HIS A 614 15.83 19.88 3.45
N ARG A 615 16.24 21.16 3.54
CA ARG A 615 16.31 22.08 2.38
C ARG A 615 14.96 22.23 1.64
N GLY A 616 13.86 21.93 2.33
CA GLY A 616 12.51 22.10 1.83
C GLY A 616 12.07 23.55 1.91
N ARG A 617 11.28 23.98 0.92
CA ARG A 617 10.63 25.30 0.91
C ARG A 617 9.13 25.12 0.97
N VAL A 618 8.50 25.63 2.02
CA VAL A 618 7.04 25.62 2.14
C VAL A 618 6.46 26.62 1.14
N MET A 619 5.55 26.15 0.29
CA MET A 619 4.85 26.94 -0.72
C MET A 619 3.51 27.46 -0.21
N GLY A 620 2.87 26.71 0.70
CA GLY A 620 1.58 27.07 1.28
C GLY A 620 1.02 25.95 2.14
N MET A 621 -0.16 26.20 2.72
CA MET A 621 -0.91 25.23 3.51
C MET A 621 -2.37 25.27 3.07
N GLU A 622 -2.98 24.09 2.94
CA GLU A 622 -4.40 23.94 2.63
C GLU A 622 -5.11 23.32 3.85
N PRO A 623 -6.12 24.00 4.42
CA PRO A 623 -6.87 23.47 5.56
C PRO A 623 -7.83 22.36 5.11
N GLY A 624 -7.89 21.27 5.88
CA GLY A 624 -8.94 20.25 5.84
C GLY A 624 -9.73 20.24 7.15
N GLU A 625 -10.69 19.32 7.29
CA GLU A 625 -11.54 19.24 8.50
C GLU A 625 -10.75 18.89 9.78
N ASP A 626 -9.91 17.85 9.73
CA ASP A 626 -9.13 17.33 10.89
C ASP A 626 -7.62 17.22 10.61
N VAL A 627 -7.19 17.61 9.40
CA VAL A 627 -5.81 17.54 8.92
C VAL A 627 -5.51 18.75 8.04
N GLN A 628 -4.26 19.20 8.04
CA GLN A 628 -3.75 20.18 7.10
C GLN A 628 -2.80 19.55 6.09
N THR A 629 -2.84 20.07 4.87
CA THR A 629 -1.89 19.71 3.81
C THR A 629 -0.85 20.82 3.67
N VAL A 630 0.41 20.53 4.01
CA VAL A 630 1.55 21.43 3.81
C VAL A 630 2.16 21.14 2.44
N LYS A 631 2.10 22.12 1.54
CA LYS A 631 2.70 22.04 0.20
C LYS A 631 4.12 22.55 0.23
N ALA A 632 5.09 21.75 -0.21
CA ALA A 632 6.50 22.09 -0.16
C ALA A 632 7.28 21.63 -1.40
N LYS A 633 8.39 22.31 -1.69
CA LYS A 633 9.38 21.89 -2.68
C LYS A 633 10.62 21.37 -1.98
N ILE A 634 11.00 20.12 -2.23
CA ILE A 634 12.08 19.44 -1.50
C ILE A 634 12.97 18.67 -2.49
N PRO A 635 14.31 18.77 -2.41
CA PRO A 635 15.20 17.94 -3.23
C PRO A 635 14.99 16.44 -2.96
N LEU A 636 14.92 15.62 -4.02
CA LEU A 636 14.65 14.18 -3.89
C LEU A 636 15.65 13.45 -3.00
N GLY A 637 16.92 13.88 -3.01
CA GLY A 637 17.97 13.27 -2.18
C GLY A 637 17.70 13.38 -0.67
N GLU A 638 16.99 14.40 -0.23
CA GLU A 638 16.60 14.60 1.18
C GLU A 638 15.36 13.77 1.53
N MET A 639 14.48 13.52 0.56
CA MET A 639 13.23 12.77 0.75
C MET A 639 13.46 11.31 1.14
N TYR A 640 14.55 10.68 0.70
CA TYR A 640 14.85 9.28 1.04
C TYR A 640 14.95 9.01 2.55
N LYS A 641 15.20 10.04 3.37
CA LYS A 641 15.25 9.91 4.84
C LYS A 641 14.05 10.54 5.54
N TYR A 642 13.33 11.43 4.86
CA TYR A 642 12.30 12.27 5.45
C TYR A 642 11.10 11.48 6.00
N VAL A 643 10.72 10.38 5.35
CA VAL A 643 9.59 9.53 5.77
C VAL A 643 9.68 9.06 7.22
N ASN A 644 10.88 8.70 7.69
CA ASN A 644 11.08 8.18 9.03
C ASN A 644 10.99 9.30 10.08
N GLU A 645 11.45 10.49 9.71
CA GLU A 645 11.30 11.69 10.53
C GLU A 645 9.82 12.13 10.61
N LEU A 646 9.11 12.14 9.48
CA LEU A 646 7.67 12.43 9.43
C LEU A 646 6.87 11.47 10.33
N LYS A 647 7.15 10.16 10.24
CA LYS A 647 6.51 9.15 11.11
C LYS A 647 6.84 9.41 12.58
N SER A 648 8.08 9.74 12.91
CA SER A 648 8.52 10.04 14.28
C SER A 648 7.80 11.27 14.87
N ILE A 649 7.77 12.39 14.13
CA ILE A 649 7.17 13.66 14.58
C ILE A 649 5.66 13.50 14.80
N THR A 650 4.97 12.81 13.88
CA THR A 650 3.50 12.73 13.88
C THR A 650 2.96 11.50 14.62
N GLY A 651 3.84 10.69 15.21
CA GLY A 651 3.51 9.37 15.73
C GLY A 651 2.94 8.41 14.67
N GLY A 652 3.19 8.65 13.37
CA GLY A 652 2.68 7.83 12.26
C GLY A 652 1.33 8.28 11.69
N ARG A 653 0.85 9.47 12.07
CA ARG A 653 -0.36 10.08 11.49
C ARG A 653 -0.11 10.85 10.20
N GLY A 654 1.14 11.28 9.97
CA GLY A 654 1.52 11.99 8.77
C GLY A 654 1.69 11.08 7.57
N THR A 655 1.27 11.59 6.41
CA THR A 655 1.51 10.98 5.09
C THR A 655 2.00 12.04 4.13
N TYR A 656 2.71 11.66 3.08
CA TYR A 656 3.07 12.59 2.02
C TYR A 656 2.90 11.94 0.65
N THR A 657 2.67 12.76 -0.36
CA THR A 657 2.81 12.39 -1.76
C THR A 657 3.84 13.29 -2.41
N MET A 658 4.51 12.82 -3.46
CA MET A 658 5.48 13.63 -4.17
C MET A 658 5.40 13.43 -5.68
N THR A 659 5.61 14.51 -6.43
CA THR A 659 5.66 14.50 -7.89
C THR A 659 6.89 15.27 -8.37
N PHE A 660 7.46 14.88 -9.50
CA PHE A 660 8.62 15.59 -10.05
C PHE A 660 8.23 17.01 -10.48
N SER A 661 8.97 18.01 -9.99
CA SER A 661 8.74 19.42 -10.32
C SER A 661 9.67 19.87 -11.45
N HIS A 662 10.96 19.95 -11.14
CA HIS A 662 11.99 20.46 -12.05
C HIS A 662 13.39 20.11 -11.51
N TYR A 663 14.42 20.47 -12.28
CA TYR A 663 15.81 20.42 -11.83
C TYR A 663 16.27 21.80 -11.34
N ASP A 664 16.91 21.86 -10.19
CA ASP A 664 17.46 23.09 -9.60
C ASP A 664 18.96 22.94 -9.28
N VAL A 665 19.66 24.06 -9.14
CA VAL A 665 21.10 24.10 -8.89
C VAL A 665 21.41 23.62 -7.48
N VAL A 666 22.31 22.64 -7.39
CA VAL A 666 22.78 22.13 -6.11
C VAL A 666 23.61 23.20 -5.39
N PRO A 667 23.32 23.49 -4.10
CA PRO A 667 24.15 24.37 -3.29
C PRO A 667 25.62 23.95 -3.26
N SER A 668 26.55 24.92 -3.23
CA SER A 668 27.98 24.66 -3.43
C SER A 668 28.59 23.70 -2.39
N ASN A 669 28.11 23.73 -1.15
CA ASN A 669 28.53 22.81 -0.08
C ASN A 669 28.16 21.35 -0.38
N VAL A 670 26.97 21.11 -0.92
CA VAL A 670 26.49 19.76 -1.29
C VAL A 670 27.14 19.29 -2.59
N ALA A 671 27.32 20.20 -3.55
CA ALA A 671 27.95 19.89 -4.84
C ALA A 671 29.38 19.35 -4.68
N GLN A 672 30.17 19.89 -3.76
CA GLN A 672 31.53 19.40 -3.48
C GLN A 672 31.53 17.94 -3.03
N ALA A 673 30.66 17.58 -2.08
CA ALA A 673 30.53 16.21 -1.59
C ALA A 673 30.09 15.23 -2.70
N ILE A 674 29.19 15.67 -3.60
CA ILE A 674 28.76 14.86 -4.75
C ILE A 674 29.94 14.61 -5.70
N VAL A 675 30.73 15.63 -6.01
CA VAL A 675 31.91 15.51 -6.90
C VAL A 675 32.96 14.57 -6.30
N GLU A 676 33.23 14.66 -5.00
CA GLU A 676 34.16 13.77 -4.31
C GLU A 676 33.69 12.32 -4.36
N LYS A 677 32.42 12.07 -4.06
CA LYS A 677 31.82 10.73 -4.11
C LYS A 677 31.84 10.15 -5.52
N ALA A 678 31.56 10.95 -6.54
CA ALA A 678 31.63 10.51 -7.93
C ALA A 678 33.07 10.13 -8.35
N LYS A 679 34.08 10.89 -7.88
CA LYS A 679 35.49 10.57 -8.13
C LYS A 679 35.93 9.27 -7.45
N LEU A 680 35.44 8.98 -6.25
CA LEU A 680 35.71 7.73 -5.53
C LEU A 680 35.12 6.53 -6.27
N ASN A 681 33.82 6.58 -6.60
CA ASN A 681 33.15 5.49 -7.32
C ASN A 681 33.84 5.17 -8.67
N LYS A 682 34.31 6.20 -9.38
CA LYS A 682 35.01 6.03 -10.66
C LYS A 682 36.39 5.39 -10.52
N LYS A 683 37.03 5.46 -9.35
CA LYS A 683 38.27 4.74 -9.06
C LYS A 683 37.99 3.26 -8.77
N GLU A 684 36.96 2.99 -7.97
CA GLU A 684 36.53 1.62 -7.65
C GLU A 684 36.09 0.85 -8.91
N GLU A 685 35.32 1.47 -9.82
CA GLU A 685 34.91 0.88 -11.12
C GLU A 685 36.08 0.62 -12.10
N VAL A 686 37.26 1.18 -11.85
CA VAL A 686 38.48 0.96 -12.67
C VAL A 686 39.41 -0.08 -12.02
N GLU A 687 39.22 -0.35 -10.73
CA GLU A 687 39.97 -1.34 -9.95
C GLU A 687 39.27 -2.71 -9.88
N GLU A 688 37.94 -2.78 -10.03
CA GLU A 688 37.18 -3.99 -10.40
C GLU A 688 37.27 -4.31 -11.90
#